data_AF-A0A132T700-F1
#
_entry.id   AF-A0A132T700-F1
#
_cell.length_a   1.000
_cell.length_b   1.000
_cell.length_c   1.000
_cell.angle_alpha   90.00
_cell.angle_beta   90.00
_cell.angle_gamma   90.00
#
_symmetry.space_group_name_H-M   'P 1'
#
loop_
_entity.id
_entity.type
_entity.pdbx_description
1 polymer ?
#
loop_
_entity_poly.entity_id
_entity_poly.type
_entity_poly.pdbx_seq_one_letter_code
_entity_poly.pdbx_strand_id
1 'polypeptide(L)'
;MGSAQCVGRVGALAVALGVGAAVFTGSGVAWATEDAAGATTSESERTATEAGGDSGPESDGDAEPELAADPEAVDDVDEQEQEQEQEQDTEDADREDDDREDTDVEDADVEDAGDDEPYGTPDDDEPVLARDDDTAETEGRGEPDRDVPVEAAETISSTTVEDPVDTGASQRLAVEQGAAVSTTTLDPPEVPSWRPWPTAFDLRTAVTYVVQLTTSFVDAVLRPFAADPPRPPADPSGWALLAWVRRELFNGTPTPVENPVPHTQSLTADGEVRITGNVGVEDPDGDALTYTVIGRPRHGGTVTVDADGNFVYRPMNAMAAVGGTDTFTVAVSDEHDGLHVHGLFGWLQFVPIIGDLLNPGGGHGRSVTITVNVSPVDGIDLALPDDFRWGVAHSGFQAEGGPGSPVDTRSDWYRWVHDPLNRLLGLVNGVPENGPGAYVSYEGDAALARDQLGVDTFRMSIEWSRIFPNSTAAVDITDEGGALSLADLEALDLLADQDAVAHYRDVFATLRRYGLDPFVTVNHFTLPVWVHDPIVARPLIQLGLPAPAAGWLSPTTATEFEKYAAYLAWKYGDQVDNWATLNEPFPPVLTEFLAIPWVVPNWPPGVIRPDLASTFLVNQAIGHVAAYDAIHAWDTTAAATGGPAAFVGFTHNMIPARPANPVNPLDVQAADAWNHFYNKWFPNAVIDGWVDADFDGVQTADEIHPGMAGKVDFLGVQYYGSQPMVGFGVAPLPGFPFLRGFPIRCSPQEPTCSDFNQPTDPGGFREVLELAASYGKPLWVTENGIADDDDTKRPSYLVNHIAVVQDLVAHGTDIRGYTHWSFVDNLEWSEGYELQFGLYGSDPETPELERIPKPASIAALSGITTVNGLPVPLLQTYIPS
;
A
#
# COMPACT_ATOMS: atom_id res chain seq x y z
N MET A 1 -59.90 8.57 22.90
CA MET A 1 -59.71 7.24 23.55
C MET A 1 -58.50 6.59 22.88
N GLY A 2 -57.37 6.27 23.50
CA GLY A 2 -56.94 6.46 24.88
C GLY A 2 -55.40 6.29 24.96
N SER A 3 -54.67 7.38 25.17
CA SER A 3 -53.24 7.36 25.52
C SER A 3 -53.00 6.71 26.89
N ALA A 4 -53.97 6.81 27.80
CA ALA A 4 -53.93 6.18 29.13
C ALA A 4 -54.01 4.64 29.10
N GLN A 5 -54.63 4.02 28.08
CA GLN A 5 -54.64 2.56 27.94
C GLN A 5 -53.31 2.01 27.40
N CYS A 6 -52.58 2.78 26.60
CA CYS A 6 -51.23 2.43 26.16
C CYS A 6 -50.23 2.51 27.32
N VAL A 7 -50.29 3.58 28.14
CA VAL A 7 -49.38 3.74 29.29
C VAL A 7 -49.61 2.65 30.36
N GLY A 8 -50.85 2.25 30.62
CA GLY A 8 -51.15 1.15 31.55
C GLY A 8 -50.69 -0.23 31.07
N ARG A 9 -50.71 -0.49 29.75
CA ARG A 9 -50.20 -1.74 29.16
C ARG A 9 -48.68 -1.77 29.07
N VAL A 10 -48.05 -0.62 28.77
CA VAL A 10 -46.59 -0.47 28.77
C VAL A 10 -46.04 -0.58 30.19
N GLY A 11 -46.71 -0.01 31.21
CA GLY A 11 -46.31 -0.15 32.61
C GLY A 11 -46.46 -1.58 33.15
N ALA A 12 -47.54 -2.30 32.79
CA ALA A 12 -47.70 -3.71 33.16
C ALA A 12 -46.70 -4.62 32.44
N LEU A 13 -46.36 -4.30 31.18
CA LEU A 13 -45.32 -4.99 30.41
C LEU A 13 -43.93 -4.72 31.00
N ALA A 14 -43.63 -3.49 31.40
CA ALA A 14 -42.35 -3.13 32.05
C ALA A 14 -42.14 -3.84 33.41
N VAL A 15 -43.21 -4.04 34.19
CA VAL A 15 -43.17 -4.80 35.45
C VAL A 15 -43.08 -6.31 35.19
N ALA A 16 -43.74 -6.83 34.15
CA ALA A 16 -43.64 -8.24 33.74
C ALA A 16 -42.29 -8.60 33.08
N LEU A 17 -41.62 -7.62 32.46
CA LEU A 17 -40.30 -7.74 31.83
C LEU A 17 -39.12 -7.42 32.79
N GLY A 18 -39.38 -7.12 34.06
CA GLY A 18 -38.35 -6.94 35.09
C GLY A 18 -37.63 -5.58 35.11
N VAL A 19 -38.13 -4.58 34.38
CA VAL A 19 -37.47 -3.26 34.19
C VAL A 19 -38.01 -2.17 35.15
N GLY A 20 -38.92 -2.50 36.09
CA GLY A 20 -39.45 -1.51 37.04
C GLY A 20 -39.93 -2.08 38.38
N ALA A 21 -39.72 -1.32 39.46
CA ALA A 21 -40.28 -1.60 40.79
C ALA A 21 -41.69 -1.00 40.92
N ALA A 22 -42.66 -1.82 41.33
CA ALA A 22 -44.02 -1.35 41.58
C ALA A 22 -44.12 -0.63 42.94
N VAL A 23 -44.32 0.70 42.92
CA VAL A 23 -44.75 1.45 44.09
C VAL A 23 -46.28 1.50 44.09
N PHE A 24 -46.91 0.72 44.98
CA PHE A 24 -48.35 0.78 45.21
C PHE A 24 -48.71 2.02 46.04
N THR A 25 -49.21 3.07 45.40
CA THR A 25 -50.06 4.06 46.05
C THR A 25 -51.49 3.88 45.55
N GLY A 26 -52.31 3.15 46.29
CA GLY A 26 -53.76 3.13 46.07
C GLY A 26 -54.30 4.57 46.22
N SER A 27 -55.28 5.05 45.45
CA SER A 27 -56.55 4.43 45.11
C SER A 27 -57.30 5.30 44.08
N GLY A 28 -58.16 4.69 43.25
CA GLY A 28 -59.32 5.40 42.70
C GLY A 28 -59.61 5.20 41.21
N VAL A 29 -60.38 4.15 40.91
CA VAL A 29 -61.00 3.84 39.61
C VAL A 29 -62.13 4.85 39.31
N ALA A 30 -62.24 5.27 38.05
CA ALA A 30 -63.41 5.95 37.51
C ALA A 30 -64.46 4.93 37.01
N TRP A 31 -65.72 5.13 37.38
CA TRP A 31 -66.88 4.63 36.64
C TRP A 31 -68.00 5.68 36.64
N ALA A 32 -68.57 5.89 35.46
CA ALA A 32 -69.93 6.38 35.18
C ALA A 32 -70.51 5.31 34.25
N THR A 33 -71.76 4.84 34.27
CA THR A 33 -73.09 5.22 34.78
C THR A 33 -73.82 3.91 35.18
N GLU A 34 -75.01 3.83 35.81
CA GLU A 34 -76.34 4.42 35.52
C GLU A 34 -77.22 4.48 36.78
N ASP A 35 -78.10 5.49 36.78
CA ASP A 35 -79.44 5.60 37.39
C ASP A 35 -79.77 5.19 38.84
N ALA A 36 -80.39 6.19 39.49
CA ALA A 36 -81.50 6.14 40.44
C ALA A 36 -81.24 6.02 41.97
N ALA A 37 -81.67 7.12 42.62
CA ALA A 37 -82.34 7.21 43.92
C ALA A 37 -81.48 7.27 45.20
N GLY A 38 -81.71 8.34 45.98
CA GLY A 38 -81.49 8.31 47.43
C GLY A 38 -80.90 9.59 48.00
N ALA A 39 -81.76 10.51 48.42
CA ALA A 39 -81.41 11.72 49.16
C ALA A 39 -81.08 11.44 50.64
N THR A 40 -80.47 12.46 51.29
CA THR A 40 -80.36 12.73 52.75
C THR A 40 -79.35 11.87 53.53
N THR A 41 -78.46 12.35 54.42
CA THR A 41 -78.35 13.51 55.37
C THR A 41 -76.84 13.74 55.66
N SER A 42 -76.22 14.92 55.57
CA SER A 42 -76.19 16.12 56.46
C SER A 42 -75.78 15.91 57.94
N GLU A 43 -74.61 16.44 58.32
CA GLU A 43 -74.30 17.40 59.41
C GLU A 43 -72.75 17.47 59.57
N SER A 44 -72.02 18.58 59.34
CA SER A 44 -72.03 19.97 59.84
C SER A 44 -71.39 20.15 61.23
N GLU A 45 -70.20 20.78 61.28
CA GLU A 45 -69.77 21.82 62.25
C GLU A 45 -68.40 22.40 61.77
N ARG A 46 -68.35 23.63 61.22
CA ARG A 46 -68.14 24.97 61.85
C ARG A 46 -66.69 25.22 62.34
N THR A 47 -65.87 25.95 61.55
CA THR A 47 -65.54 27.41 61.60
C THR A 47 -64.70 27.85 62.81
N ALA A 48 -63.45 28.31 62.61
CA ALA A 48 -63.00 29.73 62.59
C ALA A 48 -62.70 30.28 64.02
N THR A 49 -61.80 31.21 64.36
CA THR A 49 -60.97 32.21 63.66
C THR A 49 -59.98 32.85 64.68
N GLU A 50 -58.94 33.53 64.17
CA GLU A 50 -58.27 34.77 64.65
C GLU A 50 -57.27 34.84 65.84
N ALA A 51 -56.01 35.14 65.45
CA ALA A 51 -55.18 36.35 65.73
C ALA A 51 -54.57 36.68 67.12
N GLY A 52 -53.23 36.87 67.13
CA GLY A 52 -52.56 38.03 67.75
C GLY A 52 -51.33 37.78 68.67
N GLY A 53 -50.14 38.32 68.30
CA GLY A 53 -49.27 39.10 69.22
C GLY A 53 -47.90 38.56 69.72
N ASP A 54 -46.81 39.06 69.10
CA ASP A 54 -45.62 39.75 69.65
C ASP A 54 -44.49 39.12 70.55
N SER A 55 -43.26 39.60 70.28
CA SER A 55 -41.99 39.71 71.07
C SER A 55 -40.98 38.54 71.20
N GLY A 56 -39.69 38.81 70.87
CA GLY A 56 -38.48 37.95 71.08
C GLY A 56 -37.71 38.28 72.38
N PRO A 57 -36.37 38.04 72.56
CA PRO A 57 -35.33 37.35 71.73
C PRO A 57 -34.34 36.43 72.54
N GLU A 58 -33.13 36.16 71.98
CA GLU A 58 -31.87 35.52 72.51
C GLU A 58 -31.67 34.00 72.25
N SER A 59 -30.51 33.41 71.94
CA SER A 59 -29.18 33.80 71.40
C SER A 59 -28.33 32.52 71.12
N ASP A 60 -27.38 32.63 70.17
CA ASP A 60 -26.07 31.95 70.01
C ASP A 60 -25.87 30.44 69.76
N GLY A 61 -24.99 30.14 68.78
CA GLY A 61 -24.19 28.91 68.71
C GLY A 61 -23.69 28.52 67.30
N ASP A 62 -22.46 28.89 66.97
CA ASP A 62 -21.76 28.84 65.67
C ASP A 62 -21.38 27.47 65.05
N ALA A 63 -21.10 27.56 63.72
CA ALA A 63 -19.92 27.05 62.98
C ALA A 63 -20.07 25.85 61.99
N GLU A 64 -20.38 26.22 60.72
CA GLU A 64 -19.59 26.07 59.46
C GLU A 64 -19.14 24.71 58.85
N PRO A 65 -18.98 24.64 57.49
CA PRO A 65 -19.67 23.64 56.67
C PRO A 65 -18.81 22.92 55.57
N GLU A 66 -19.53 22.19 54.71
CA GLU A 66 -19.12 21.37 53.56
C GLU A 66 -18.93 22.12 52.22
N LEU A 67 -18.18 21.45 51.31
CA LEU A 67 -18.44 21.17 49.88
C LEU A 67 -19.01 22.23 48.89
N ALA A 68 -18.25 22.35 47.79
CA ALA A 68 -18.66 22.21 46.37
C ALA A 68 -19.50 23.27 45.63
N ALA A 69 -19.22 23.26 44.31
CA ALA A 69 -20.06 23.58 43.13
C ALA A 69 -19.87 24.95 42.45
N ASP A 70 -19.33 24.90 41.20
CA ASP A 70 -20.01 25.21 39.91
C ASP A 70 -20.67 26.61 39.69
N PRO A 71 -21.15 27.01 38.48
CA PRO A 71 -20.71 26.83 37.09
C PRO A 71 -20.66 28.17 36.28
N GLU A 72 -20.32 28.05 34.99
CA GLU A 72 -20.70 28.81 33.76
C GLU A 72 -21.45 30.16 33.81
N ALA A 73 -21.04 31.10 32.94
CA ALA A 73 -21.87 31.64 31.84
C ALA A 73 -21.14 32.69 30.97
N VAL A 74 -21.62 32.77 29.72
CA VAL A 74 -21.19 33.45 28.50
C VAL A 74 -21.50 34.96 28.48
N ASP A 75 -20.64 35.78 27.85
CA ASP A 75 -20.93 36.71 26.72
C ASP A 75 -20.05 37.99 26.68
N ASP A 76 -19.56 38.24 25.46
CA ASP A 76 -19.39 39.51 24.73
C ASP A 76 -18.25 40.54 24.98
N VAL A 77 -17.41 40.63 23.93
CA VAL A 77 -17.05 41.80 23.08
C VAL A 77 -15.95 42.81 23.51
N ASP A 78 -14.91 42.82 22.65
CA ASP A 78 -14.02 43.87 22.10
C ASP A 78 -13.48 45.06 22.92
N GLU A 79 -12.14 45.22 22.82
CA GLU A 79 -11.34 46.39 22.34
C GLU A 79 -9.95 46.39 23.03
N GLN A 80 -8.87 46.06 22.31
CA GLN A 80 -7.87 46.93 21.65
C GLN A 80 -6.89 47.69 22.56
N GLU A 81 -5.58 47.45 22.32
CA GLU A 81 -4.39 48.35 22.28
C GLU A 81 -3.13 47.48 22.49
N GLN A 82 -2.43 47.01 21.44
CA GLN A 82 -1.30 47.66 20.71
C GLN A 82 -0.23 48.34 21.57
N GLU A 83 1.00 47.81 21.51
CA GLU A 83 2.22 48.61 21.41
C GLU A 83 3.28 47.85 20.59
N GLN A 84 3.80 48.53 19.56
CA GLN A 84 4.90 48.16 18.67
C GLN A 84 6.16 48.87 19.14
N GLU A 85 7.35 48.29 18.94
CA GLU A 85 8.55 49.04 18.58
C GLU A 85 9.39 48.25 17.55
N GLN A 86 9.60 48.88 16.38
CA GLN A 86 10.67 48.62 15.41
C GLN A 86 11.75 49.69 15.61
N GLU A 87 13.03 49.39 15.34
CA GLU A 87 13.81 50.10 14.30
C GLU A 87 15.24 49.55 14.15
N GLN A 88 15.72 49.63 12.91
CA GLN A 88 17.02 49.28 12.35
C GLN A 88 18.04 50.42 12.51
N ASP A 89 19.35 50.12 12.41
CA ASP A 89 20.42 50.91 11.73
C ASP A 89 21.79 50.22 12.00
N THR A 90 22.44 49.57 11.02
CA THR A 90 23.53 50.02 10.10
C THR A 90 24.88 50.43 10.73
N GLU A 91 25.96 49.73 10.37
CA GLU A 91 27.18 50.25 9.66
C GLU A 91 28.48 49.44 9.95
N ASP A 92 29.21 49.19 8.86
CA ASP A 92 30.56 48.62 8.75
C ASP A 92 31.69 49.55 9.29
N ALA A 93 32.84 48.97 9.68
CA ALA A 93 34.20 49.29 9.19
C ALA A 93 35.36 49.02 10.20
N ASP A 94 36.31 48.19 9.75
CA ASP A 94 37.79 48.25 9.82
C ASP A 94 38.56 48.82 11.04
N ARG A 95 39.50 48.00 11.56
CA ARG A 95 40.98 48.22 11.77
C ARG A 95 41.51 47.28 12.86
N GLU A 96 42.44 46.36 12.54
CA GLU A 96 43.93 46.49 12.51
C GLU A 96 44.62 46.68 13.89
N ASP A 97 45.57 45.76 14.11
CA ASP A 97 46.79 45.75 14.95
C ASP A 97 46.70 45.74 16.50
N ASP A 98 47.30 44.71 17.12
CA ASP A 98 48.52 44.92 17.93
C ASP A 98 49.36 43.62 18.15
N ASP A 99 50.65 43.88 18.37
CA ASP A 99 51.87 43.09 18.23
C ASP A 99 52.33 42.17 19.41
N ARG A 100 53.00 41.08 19.00
CA ARG A 100 54.33 40.54 19.43
C ARG A 100 54.77 40.29 20.90
N GLU A 101 55.45 39.15 21.09
CA GLU A 101 56.83 38.92 21.62
C GLU A 101 57.04 37.39 21.78
N ASP A 102 57.86 36.64 21.02
CA ASP A 102 59.33 36.54 20.79
C ASP A 102 60.19 35.83 21.89
N THR A 103 61.19 35.07 21.39
CA THR A 103 62.40 34.41 22.00
C THR A 103 62.28 32.95 22.50
N ASP A 104 63.20 31.97 22.27
CA ASP A 104 64.50 31.82 21.56
C ASP A 104 64.79 30.28 21.35
N VAL A 105 65.23 29.77 20.18
CA VAL A 105 66.60 29.49 19.60
C VAL A 105 67.34 28.19 20.03
N GLU A 106 67.71 27.35 19.02
CA GLU A 106 69.00 26.66 18.67
C GLU A 106 68.72 25.33 17.89
N ASP A 107 68.88 25.26 16.56
CA ASP A 107 70.09 24.96 15.71
C ASP A 107 70.51 23.46 15.72
N ALA A 108 70.91 22.76 14.65
CA ALA A 108 71.09 22.99 13.21
C ALA A 108 71.32 21.63 12.51
N ASP A 109 71.00 21.49 11.21
CA ASP A 109 71.94 21.07 10.14
C ASP A 109 71.21 20.94 8.78
N VAL A 110 71.91 21.37 7.71
CA VAL A 110 71.43 21.85 6.40
C VAL A 110 71.94 20.97 5.26
N GLU A 111 71.24 21.03 4.11
CA GLU A 111 71.70 21.17 2.71
C GLU A 111 70.97 20.22 1.74
N ASP A 112 70.52 20.56 0.52
CA ASP A 112 70.13 21.80 -0.19
C ASP A 112 69.62 21.39 -1.61
N ALA A 113 68.70 22.18 -2.17
CA ALA A 113 68.32 22.49 -3.58
C ALA A 113 68.06 21.35 -4.60
N GLY A 114 67.04 21.37 -5.46
CA GLY A 114 66.26 22.43 -6.14
C GLY A 114 66.03 21.94 -7.59
N ASP A 115 65.18 22.42 -8.48
CA ASP A 115 64.08 23.38 -8.55
C ASP A 115 63.37 23.11 -9.91
N ASP A 116 62.07 23.43 -9.96
CA ASP A 116 61.31 24.08 -11.04
C ASP A 116 61.09 23.49 -12.46
N GLU A 117 59.78 23.30 -12.75
CA GLU A 117 58.96 23.58 -13.96
C GLU A 117 59.41 24.84 -14.80
N PRO A 118 58.83 25.28 -15.97
CA PRO A 118 57.48 25.01 -16.53
C PRO A 118 57.25 25.14 -18.10
N TYR A 119 55.97 25.00 -18.53
CA TYR A 119 55.18 25.66 -19.62
C TYR A 119 55.59 25.68 -21.13
N GLY A 120 54.62 25.38 -22.03
CA GLY A 120 54.44 26.07 -23.34
C GLY A 120 53.98 25.25 -24.57
N THR A 121 52.78 25.53 -25.10
CA THR A 121 52.15 25.11 -26.39
C THR A 121 52.69 25.87 -27.64
N PRO A 122 52.13 25.74 -28.86
CA PRO A 122 52.02 24.63 -29.84
C PRO A 122 52.62 25.01 -31.23
N ASP A 123 52.64 24.10 -32.24
CA ASP A 123 52.37 24.37 -33.68
C ASP A 123 52.77 23.20 -34.63
N ASP A 124 52.11 23.21 -35.79
CA ASP A 124 52.00 22.27 -36.92
C ASP A 124 53.29 21.72 -37.57
N ASP A 125 53.18 20.52 -38.19
CA ASP A 125 53.47 20.25 -39.62
C ASP A 125 53.61 18.74 -39.92
N GLU A 126 52.88 18.24 -40.94
CA GLU A 126 53.15 16.96 -41.61
C GLU A 126 54.42 17.04 -42.52
N PRO A 127 55.01 15.91 -42.98
CA PRO A 127 54.64 15.42 -44.33
C PRO A 127 54.75 13.89 -44.61
N VAL A 128 53.74 13.36 -45.33
CA VAL A 128 53.71 12.60 -46.62
C VAL A 128 54.69 11.43 -46.96
N LEU A 129 54.09 10.39 -47.62
CA LEU A 129 54.54 9.46 -48.71
C LEU A 129 54.74 7.98 -48.28
N ALA A 130 54.24 6.94 -48.97
CA ALA A 130 53.93 6.78 -50.40
C ALA A 130 52.90 5.67 -50.70
N ARG A 131 52.19 5.84 -51.82
CA ARG A 131 51.49 4.82 -52.64
C ARG A 131 52.22 4.74 -54.00
N ASP A 132 52.13 3.58 -54.66
CA ASP A 132 52.11 3.36 -56.12
C ASP A 132 51.13 2.18 -56.30
N ASP A 133 49.96 2.23 -56.95
CA ASP A 133 49.43 2.74 -58.23
C ASP A 133 49.65 1.79 -59.43
N ASP A 134 48.53 1.39 -60.06
CA ASP A 134 48.32 1.34 -61.52
C ASP A 134 46.92 0.81 -61.91
N THR A 135 45.99 1.75 -62.19
CA THR A 135 45.30 2.06 -63.48
C THR A 135 45.06 0.94 -64.54
N ALA A 136 44.04 0.92 -65.43
CA ALA A 136 42.84 1.70 -65.74
C ALA A 136 42.01 1.02 -66.88
N GLU A 137 40.69 1.28 -66.89
CA GLU A 137 39.72 1.52 -68.00
C GLU A 137 39.63 0.64 -69.28
N THR A 138 38.42 0.19 -69.69
CA THR A 138 37.50 0.86 -70.65
C THR A 138 36.26 0.00 -71.05
N GLU A 139 35.24 0.69 -71.57
CA GLU A 139 33.82 0.37 -71.85
C GLU A 139 33.46 -0.70 -72.90
N GLY A 140 32.19 -1.18 -72.88
CA GLY A 140 31.37 -1.28 -74.11
C GLY A 140 30.48 -2.53 -74.37
N ARG A 141 29.14 -2.35 -74.19
CA ARG A 141 27.97 -2.88 -74.95
C ARG A 141 27.81 -4.37 -75.35
N GLY A 142 26.60 -4.91 -75.09
CA GLY A 142 25.92 -5.87 -76.00
C GLY A 142 24.82 -6.76 -75.39
N GLU A 143 23.55 -6.45 -75.67
CA GLU A 143 22.40 -7.39 -75.73
C GLU A 143 22.42 -8.17 -77.08
N PRO A 144 21.73 -9.33 -77.30
CA PRO A 144 20.25 -9.42 -77.25
C PRO A 144 19.54 -10.81 -77.02
N ASP A 145 18.22 -10.72 -76.78
CA ASP A 145 17.04 -11.52 -77.23
C ASP A 145 16.84 -13.06 -77.04
N ARG A 146 15.73 -13.36 -76.32
CA ARG A 146 14.48 -14.10 -76.72
C ARG A 146 14.23 -15.62 -76.58
N ASP A 147 13.11 -15.87 -75.86
CA ASP A 147 11.89 -16.68 -76.16
C ASP A 147 11.66 -18.14 -75.65
N VAL A 148 10.73 -18.25 -74.66
CA VAL A 148 9.42 -19.02 -74.49
C VAL A 148 9.30 -20.43 -75.13
N PRO A 149 8.60 -21.50 -74.60
CA PRO A 149 7.25 -21.49 -73.97
C PRO A 149 6.90 -22.51 -72.82
N VAL A 150 5.99 -22.19 -71.88
CA VAL A 150 4.51 -22.47 -71.73
C VAL A 150 4.10 -23.93 -71.40
N GLU A 151 3.40 -24.11 -70.27
CA GLU A 151 2.13 -24.86 -69.98
C GLU A 151 2.06 -25.15 -68.45
N ALA A 152 1.13 -24.69 -67.61
CA ALA A 152 -0.35 -24.67 -67.57
C ALA A 152 -1.01 -25.97 -67.03
N ALA A 153 -1.96 -25.75 -66.09
CA ALA A 153 -3.03 -26.66 -65.61
C ALA A 153 -2.59 -27.82 -64.67
N GLU A 154 -3.32 -28.27 -63.64
CA GLU A 154 -4.72 -28.06 -63.25
C GLU A 154 -4.93 -28.54 -61.80
N THR A 155 -5.90 -27.90 -61.13
CA THR A 155 -6.78 -28.34 -60.04
C THR A 155 -6.96 -29.86 -59.83
N ILE A 156 -7.12 -30.30 -58.58
CA ILE A 156 -8.24 -31.15 -58.11
C ILE A 156 -8.34 -31.12 -56.57
N SER A 157 -9.60 -31.04 -56.15
CA SER A 157 -10.17 -30.94 -54.81
C SER A 157 -10.40 -32.32 -54.15
N SER A 158 -10.76 -32.29 -52.86
CA SER A 158 -11.53 -33.30 -52.09
C SER A 158 -10.68 -34.45 -51.49
N THR A 159 -10.91 -34.98 -50.29
CA THR A 159 -11.94 -34.82 -49.25
C THR A 159 -11.43 -35.51 -47.97
N THR A 160 -11.81 -34.99 -46.81
CA THR A 160 -12.14 -35.66 -45.53
C THR A 160 -11.79 -37.15 -45.32
N VAL A 161 -11.25 -37.51 -44.14
CA VAL A 161 -11.88 -38.36 -43.10
C VAL A 161 -11.00 -38.41 -41.82
N GLU A 162 -11.72 -38.54 -40.71
CA GLU A 162 -11.44 -38.51 -39.27
C GLU A 162 -10.34 -39.44 -38.69
N ASP A 163 -9.87 -39.03 -37.50
CA ASP A 163 -9.04 -39.61 -36.39
C ASP A 163 -9.12 -41.15 -36.15
N PRO A 164 -8.28 -41.85 -35.30
CA PRO A 164 -7.56 -41.39 -34.08
C PRO A 164 -6.19 -42.05 -33.67
N VAL A 165 -5.51 -41.41 -32.69
CA VAL A 165 -4.75 -41.95 -31.51
C VAL A 165 -3.61 -42.99 -31.68
N ASP A 166 -2.36 -42.58 -31.34
CA ASP A 166 -1.53 -43.05 -30.18
C ASP A 166 0.01 -43.13 -30.42
N THR A 167 0.75 -42.80 -29.36
CA THR A 167 2.14 -43.16 -28.99
C THR A 167 3.36 -42.51 -29.66
N GLY A 168 4.26 -42.01 -28.81
CA GLY A 168 5.67 -42.41 -28.85
C GLY A 168 6.70 -41.35 -29.24
N ALA A 169 7.47 -40.90 -28.25
CA ALA A 169 8.62 -40.01 -28.36
C ALA A 169 9.71 -40.46 -29.36
N SER A 170 10.32 -39.49 -30.07
CA SER A 170 11.79 -39.28 -30.07
C SER A 170 12.21 -38.13 -31.00
N GLN A 171 13.05 -37.26 -30.43
CA GLN A 171 13.75 -36.11 -31.02
C GLN A 171 14.38 -36.36 -32.40
N ARG A 172 14.22 -35.37 -33.29
CA ARG A 172 15.27 -34.92 -34.21
C ARG A 172 15.22 -33.39 -34.31
N LEU A 173 16.30 -32.75 -33.84
CA LEU A 173 16.63 -31.35 -34.08
C LEU A 173 16.70 -31.09 -35.58
N ALA A 174 15.81 -30.25 -36.08
CA ALA A 174 15.94 -29.56 -37.35
C ALA A 174 15.99 -28.06 -37.02
N VAL A 175 17.08 -27.42 -37.45
CA VAL A 175 17.24 -25.96 -37.44
C VAL A 175 16.26 -25.40 -38.47
N GLU A 176 15.24 -24.69 -38.01
CA GLU A 176 14.27 -24.00 -38.86
C GLU A 176 14.38 -22.48 -38.65
N GLN A 177 14.47 -21.78 -39.77
CA GLN A 177 14.60 -20.34 -39.89
C GLN A 177 13.32 -19.63 -39.41
N GLY A 178 13.50 -18.53 -38.67
CA GLY A 178 12.56 -17.42 -38.51
C GLY A 178 11.07 -17.78 -38.45
N ALA A 179 10.59 -18.17 -37.27
CA ALA A 179 9.17 -18.16 -36.99
C ALA A 179 8.74 -16.73 -36.65
N ALA A 180 7.96 -16.10 -37.54
CA ALA A 180 7.20 -14.92 -37.19
C ALA A 180 6.27 -15.27 -36.01
N VAL A 181 6.43 -14.55 -34.91
CA VAL A 181 5.56 -14.66 -33.72
C VAL A 181 4.20 -14.10 -34.11
N SER A 182 3.16 -14.94 -34.09
CA SER A 182 1.79 -14.47 -34.28
C SER A 182 1.33 -13.83 -32.97
N THR A 183 1.38 -12.50 -32.90
CA THR A 183 0.79 -11.73 -31.80
C THR A 183 -0.74 -11.84 -31.89
N THR A 184 -1.36 -12.29 -30.81
CA THR A 184 -2.79 -12.09 -30.61
C THR A 184 -2.96 -10.59 -30.41
N THR A 185 -3.66 -9.90 -31.31
CA THR A 185 -4.02 -8.50 -31.09
C THR A 185 -4.77 -8.40 -29.77
N LEU A 186 -4.19 -7.72 -28.78
CA LEU A 186 -4.86 -7.42 -27.52
C LEU A 186 -6.04 -6.50 -27.84
N ASP A 187 -7.27 -7.02 -27.76
CA ASP A 187 -8.44 -6.16 -27.70
C ASP A 187 -8.40 -5.46 -26.33
N PRO A 188 -8.17 -4.12 -26.28
CA PRO A 188 -8.00 -3.44 -25.01
C PRO A 188 -9.30 -3.49 -24.19
N PRO A 189 -9.23 -3.65 -22.86
CA PRO A 189 -10.40 -3.61 -22.01
C PRO A 189 -11.24 -2.35 -22.26
N GLU A 190 -12.54 -2.53 -22.43
CA GLU A 190 -13.45 -1.39 -22.53
C GLU A 190 -13.56 -0.74 -21.15
N VAL A 191 -12.93 0.43 -20.99
CA VAL A 191 -13.17 1.27 -19.82
C VAL A 191 -14.58 1.83 -19.94
N PRO A 192 -15.46 1.63 -18.94
CA PRO A 192 -16.77 2.26 -18.94
C PRO A 192 -16.61 3.76 -19.19
N SER A 193 -17.39 4.36 -20.09
CA SER A 193 -17.45 5.81 -20.16
C SER A 193 -18.15 6.28 -18.89
N TRP A 194 -17.40 6.50 -17.82
CA TRP A 194 -17.84 7.30 -16.69
C TRP A 194 -18.23 8.63 -17.35
N ARG A 195 -19.54 8.91 -17.39
CA ARG A 195 -20.04 10.17 -17.98
C ARG A 195 -19.14 11.28 -17.44
N PRO A 196 -18.64 12.21 -18.28
CA PRO A 196 -17.71 13.24 -17.83
C PRO A 196 -18.24 13.75 -16.51
N TRP A 197 -17.46 13.49 -15.45
CA TRP A 197 -17.86 13.87 -14.11
C TRP A 197 -18.32 15.32 -14.23
N PRO A 198 -19.57 15.65 -13.89
CA PRO A 198 -20.10 16.93 -14.29
C PRO A 198 -19.16 17.96 -13.66
N THR A 199 -18.48 18.73 -14.51
CA THR A 199 -17.51 19.75 -14.09
C THR A 199 -18.16 20.82 -13.20
N ALA A 200 -19.48 20.75 -13.02
CA ALA A 200 -20.20 21.27 -11.89
C ALA A 200 -20.77 20.10 -11.06
N PHE A 201 -20.35 19.99 -9.80
CA PHE A 201 -20.98 19.15 -8.79
C PHE A 201 -22.51 19.36 -8.82
N ASP A 202 -23.26 18.45 -9.44
CA ASP A 202 -24.72 18.54 -9.42
C ASP A 202 -25.20 18.03 -8.07
N LEU A 203 -25.38 18.97 -7.14
CA LEU A 203 -25.99 18.73 -5.84
C LEU A 203 -27.29 17.92 -5.98
N ARG A 204 -28.03 17.99 -7.09
CA ARG A 204 -29.23 17.17 -7.27
C ARG A 204 -28.91 15.70 -7.54
N THR A 205 -27.86 15.37 -8.26
CA THR A 205 -27.47 13.97 -8.51
C THR A 205 -26.86 13.34 -7.26
N ALA A 206 -26.03 14.08 -6.52
CA ALA A 206 -25.56 13.67 -5.19
C ALA A 206 -26.73 13.53 -4.21
N VAL A 207 -27.67 14.49 -4.18
CA VAL A 207 -28.90 14.39 -3.37
C VAL A 207 -29.80 13.26 -3.86
N THR A 208 -29.88 12.96 -5.15
CA THR A 208 -30.71 11.85 -5.67
C THR A 208 -30.07 10.51 -5.34
N TYR A 209 -28.74 10.38 -5.41
CA TYR A 209 -28.01 9.21 -4.92
C TYR A 209 -28.20 9.05 -3.41
N VAL A 210 -28.04 10.12 -2.62
CA VAL A 210 -28.29 10.12 -1.17
C VAL A 210 -29.76 9.81 -0.87
N VAL A 211 -30.73 10.34 -1.63
CA VAL A 211 -32.17 10.08 -1.45
C VAL A 211 -32.54 8.67 -1.91
N GLN A 212 -31.92 8.12 -2.96
CA GLN A 212 -32.06 6.73 -3.39
C GLN A 212 -31.45 5.79 -2.35
N LEU A 213 -30.29 6.14 -1.80
CA LEU A 213 -29.69 5.47 -0.65
C LEU A 213 -30.61 5.58 0.57
N THR A 214 -31.27 6.74 0.78
CA THR A 214 -32.23 6.96 1.87
C THR A 214 -33.54 6.18 1.64
N THR A 215 -33.95 5.95 0.40
CA THR A 215 -35.16 5.17 0.08
C THR A 215 -34.89 3.67 0.05
N SER A 216 -33.72 3.21 -0.41
CA SER A 216 -33.24 1.84 -0.21
C SER A 216 -33.00 1.55 1.27
N PHE A 217 -32.54 2.55 2.02
CA PHE A 217 -32.46 2.55 3.48
C PHE A 217 -33.85 2.44 4.12
N VAL A 218 -34.85 3.23 3.70
CA VAL A 218 -36.22 3.09 4.23
C VAL A 218 -36.82 1.72 3.90
N ASP A 219 -36.57 1.18 2.71
CA ASP A 219 -36.99 -0.17 2.35
C ASP A 219 -36.22 -1.26 3.14
N ALA A 220 -34.94 -1.06 3.43
CA ALA A 220 -34.13 -1.94 4.27
C ALA A 220 -34.48 -1.83 5.77
N VAL A 221 -34.94 -0.66 6.22
CA VAL A 221 -35.44 -0.40 7.57
C VAL A 221 -36.82 -1.03 7.77
N LEU A 222 -37.68 -1.04 6.74
CA LEU A 222 -39.05 -1.56 6.83
C LEU A 222 -39.18 -3.05 6.46
N ARG A 223 -38.28 -3.61 5.64
CA ARG A 223 -38.27 -5.04 5.26
C ARG A 223 -38.14 -6.02 6.45
N PRO A 224 -37.32 -5.77 7.47
CA PRO A 224 -37.23 -6.62 8.66
C PRO A 224 -38.55 -6.67 9.44
N PHE A 225 -39.34 -5.59 9.41
CA PHE A 225 -40.69 -5.55 9.99
C PHE A 225 -41.77 -6.13 9.05
N ALA A 226 -41.41 -6.49 7.82
CA ALA A 226 -42.28 -7.16 6.84
C ALA A 226 -42.05 -8.67 6.76
N ALA A 227 -40.96 -9.19 7.36
CA ALA A 227 -40.75 -10.62 7.56
C ALA A 227 -41.58 -11.11 8.75
N ASP A 228 -42.28 -12.24 8.58
CA ASP A 228 -43.00 -12.86 9.70
C ASP A 228 -41.97 -13.27 10.78
N PRO A 229 -42.15 -12.87 12.06
CA PRO A 229 -41.26 -13.30 13.12
C PRO A 229 -41.25 -14.84 13.19
N PRO A 230 -40.10 -15.46 13.56
CA PRO A 230 -40.03 -16.90 13.71
C PRO A 230 -41.14 -17.37 14.66
N ARG A 231 -41.77 -18.50 14.33
CA ARG A 231 -42.89 -19.00 15.13
C ARG A 231 -42.37 -19.33 16.53
N PRO A 232 -43.00 -18.81 17.61
CA PRO A 232 -42.62 -19.17 18.97
C PRO A 232 -42.71 -20.69 19.16
N PRO A 233 -42.00 -21.26 20.15
CA PRO A 233 -41.98 -22.70 20.39
C PRO A 233 -43.40 -23.29 20.43
N ALA A 234 -43.56 -24.49 19.86
CA ALA A 234 -44.86 -25.12 19.62
C ALA A 234 -45.69 -25.41 20.89
N ASP A 235 -45.09 -25.27 22.08
CA ASP A 235 -45.76 -25.45 23.37
C ASP A 235 -45.87 -24.08 24.10
N PRO A 236 -47.04 -23.43 24.09
CA PRO A 236 -47.22 -22.03 24.47
C PRO A 236 -47.36 -21.87 25.99
N SER A 237 -46.46 -22.47 26.78
CA SER A 237 -46.38 -22.10 28.19
C SER A 237 -45.94 -20.64 28.29
N GLY A 238 -46.58 -19.86 29.17
CA GLY A 238 -46.22 -18.44 29.35
C GLY A 238 -44.73 -18.24 29.66
N TRP A 239 -44.10 -19.22 30.32
CA TRP A 239 -42.66 -19.21 30.61
C TRP A 239 -41.80 -19.46 29.37
N ALA A 240 -42.19 -20.38 28.48
CA ALA A 240 -41.47 -20.61 27.23
C ALA A 240 -41.56 -19.39 26.30
N LEU A 241 -42.73 -18.74 26.24
CA LEU A 241 -42.90 -17.49 25.49
C LEU A 241 -42.09 -16.34 26.10
N LEU A 242 -42.08 -16.18 27.42
CA LEU A 242 -41.29 -15.15 28.09
C LEU A 242 -39.78 -15.39 27.96
N ALA A 243 -39.32 -16.64 28.03
CA ALA A 243 -37.93 -17.00 27.79
C ALA A 243 -37.51 -16.72 26.34
N TRP A 244 -38.38 -17.05 25.37
CA TRP A 244 -38.18 -16.69 23.97
C TRP A 244 -38.13 -15.17 23.78
N VAL A 245 -39.11 -14.41 24.28
CA VAL A 245 -39.11 -12.93 24.21
C VAL A 245 -37.86 -12.33 24.84
N ARG A 246 -37.42 -12.86 25.99
CA ARG A 246 -36.21 -12.40 26.67
C ARG A 246 -34.98 -12.62 25.79
N ARG A 247 -34.79 -13.82 25.25
CA ARG A 247 -33.65 -14.15 24.37
C ARG A 247 -33.62 -13.27 23.12
N GLU A 248 -34.75 -13.14 22.42
CA GLU A 248 -34.77 -12.41 21.14
C GLU A 248 -34.71 -10.87 21.29
N LEU A 249 -35.31 -10.28 22.34
CA LEU A 249 -35.40 -8.80 22.48
C LEU A 249 -34.46 -8.20 23.54
N PHE A 250 -33.86 -9.02 24.36
CA PHE A 250 -32.92 -8.62 25.41
C PHE A 250 -31.71 -9.54 25.41
N ASN A 251 -31.20 -9.86 24.21
CA ASN A 251 -30.03 -10.71 24.07
C ASN A 251 -28.84 -10.06 24.78
N GLY A 252 -28.06 -10.85 25.50
CA GLY A 252 -26.83 -10.44 26.14
C GLY A 252 -25.68 -10.48 25.16
N THR A 253 -24.85 -9.43 25.11
CA THR A 253 -23.61 -9.47 24.33
C THR A 253 -22.69 -10.55 24.89
N PRO A 254 -21.93 -11.28 24.04
CA PRO A 254 -20.93 -12.24 24.50
C PRO A 254 -19.98 -11.65 25.55
N THR A 255 -19.71 -12.40 26.62
CA THR A 255 -18.88 -11.96 27.74
C THR A 255 -17.65 -12.85 27.96
N PRO A 256 -16.50 -12.28 28.36
CA PRO A 256 -15.35 -13.07 28.76
C PRO A 256 -15.67 -13.92 29.99
N VAL A 257 -15.19 -15.17 29.99
CA VAL A 257 -15.27 -16.06 31.15
C VAL A 257 -14.32 -15.57 32.23
N GLU A 258 -14.75 -15.54 33.50
CA GLU A 258 -13.94 -15.01 34.63
C GLU A 258 -12.61 -15.75 34.85
N ASN A 259 -12.53 -17.03 34.49
CA ASN A 259 -11.34 -17.87 34.67
C ASN A 259 -11.02 -18.66 33.38
N PRO A 260 -10.38 -18.03 32.38
CA PRO A 260 -10.03 -18.70 31.14
C PRO A 260 -9.00 -19.82 31.38
N VAL A 261 -9.07 -20.87 30.56
CA VAL A 261 -8.14 -22.00 30.65
C VAL A 261 -6.72 -21.52 30.30
N PRO A 262 -5.69 -21.86 31.09
CA PRO A 262 -4.31 -21.50 30.78
C PRO A 262 -3.88 -22.04 29.41
N HIS A 263 -3.11 -21.23 28.67
CA HIS A 263 -2.52 -21.65 27.41
C HIS A 263 -1.45 -22.71 27.65
N THR A 264 -1.41 -23.73 26.79
CA THR A 264 -0.45 -24.84 26.91
C THR A 264 0.43 -24.90 25.67
N GLN A 265 1.75 -24.78 25.88
CA GLN A 265 2.74 -24.99 24.82
C GLN A 265 3.09 -26.48 24.70
N SER A 266 3.21 -26.95 23.47
CA SER A 266 3.58 -28.31 23.10
C SER A 266 4.44 -28.31 21.83
N LEU A 267 5.04 -29.45 21.51
CA LEU A 267 5.78 -29.67 20.27
C LEU A 267 5.04 -30.68 19.40
N THR A 268 4.99 -30.44 18.08
CA THR A 268 4.52 -31.44 17.13
C THR A 268 5.53 -32.57 16.97
N ALA A 269 5.15 -33.62 16.23
CA ALA A 269 6.07 -34.70 15.87
C ALA A 269 7.28 -34.21 15.07
N ASP A 270 7.11 -33.11 14.32
CA ASP A 270 8.13 -32.50 13.48
C ASP A 270 8.95 -31.41 14.24
N GLY A 271 8.70 -31.25 15.55
CA GLY A 271 9.45 -30.30 16.40
C GLY A 271 8.93 -28.86 16.38
N GLU A 272 7.79 -28.60 15.72
CA GLU A 272 7.17 -27.28 15.64
C GLU A 272 6.49 -26.89 16.96
N VAL A 273 6.65 -25.64 17.38
CA VAL A 273 6.00 -25.11 18.59
C VAL A 273 4.52 -24.83 18.34
N ARG A 274 3.66 -25.32 19.22
CA ARG A 274 2.22 -25.02 19.21
C ARG A 274 1.72 -24.65 20.58
N ILE A 275 0.92 -23.60 20.65
CA ILE A 275 0.22 -23.17 21.86
C ILE A 275 -1.27 -23.35 21.64
N THR A 276 -1.90 -24.14 22.50
CA THR A 276 -3.35 -24.35 22.49
C THR A 276 -4.01 -23.63 23.66
N GLY A 277 -5.18 -23.06 23.42
CA GLY A 277 -5.99 -22.44 24.45
C GLY A 277 -7.44 -22.31 24.00
N ASN A 278 -8.23 -21.56 24.74
CA ASN A 278 -9.58 -21.18 24.35
C ASN A 278 -9.71 -19.65 24.43
N VAL A 279 -10.50 -19.06 23.54
CA VAL A 279 -10.77 -17.62 23.48
C VAL A 279 -11.43 -17.12 24.77
N GLY A 280 -12.14 -18.00 25.48
CA GLY A 280 -12.68 -17.73 26.80
C GLY A 280 -13.86 -16.76 26.77
N VAL A 281 -14.77 -16.95 25.81
CA VAL A 281 -16.01 -16.15 25.68
C VAL A 281 -17.21 -17.07 25.74
N GLU A 282 -18.21 -16.65 26.51
CA GLU A 282 -19.51 -17.33 26.62
C GLU A 282 -20.65 -16.36 26.31
N ASP A 283 -21.74 -16.92 25.81
CA ASP A 283 -22.99 -16.19 25.59
C ASP A 283 -23.91 -16.31 26.82
N PRO A 284 -24.40 -15.20 27.41
CA PRO A 284 -25.27 -15.24 28.59
C PRO A 284 -26.62 -15.95 28.37
N ASP A 285 -27.10 -16.02 27.13
CA ASP A 285 -28.39 -16.56 26.75
C ASP A 285 -28.29 -17.97 26.13
N GLY A 286 -27.06 -18.44 25.91
CA GLY A 286 -26.72 -19.77 25.39
C GLY A 286 -26.79 -19.86 23.87
N ASP A 287 -26.73 -18.72 23.18
CA ASP A 287 -26.67 -18.66 21.73
C ASP A 287 -25.31 -19.17 21.21
N ALA A 288 -25.31 -19.66 19.97
CA ALA A 288 -24.12 -20.21 19.35
C ALA A 288 -23.17 -19.08 18.92
N LEU A 289 -21.90 -19.18 19.30
CA LEU A 289 -20.89 -18.17 18.97
C LEU A 289 -20.16 -18.48 17.67
N THR A 290 -19.80 -17.44 16.95
CA THR A 290 -18.89 -17.47 15.80
C THR A 290 -17.59 -16.75 16.16
N TYR A 291 -16.45 -17.31 15.73
CA TYR A 291 -15.12 -16.77 16.04
C TYR A 291 -14.38 -16.44 14.74
N THR A 292 -13.94 -15.20 14.61
CA THR A 292 -13.19 -14.71 13.44
C THR A 292 -11.86 -14.12 13.90
N VAL A 293 -10.75 -14.72 13.47
CA VAL A 293 -9.41 -14.15 13.70
C VAL A 293 -9.25 -12.92 12.82
N ILE A 294 -8.81 -11.81 13.41
CA ILE A 294 -8.58 -10.55 12.71
C ILE A 294 -7.11 -10.45 12.33
N GLY A 295 -6.84 -10.54 11.02
CA GLY A 295 -5.50 -10.52 10.46
C GLY A 295 -4.61 -11.66 10.98
N ARG A 296 -3.31 -11.36 11.12
CA ARG A 296 -2.32 -12.26 11.72
C ARG A 296 -1.84 -11.72 13.08
N PRO A 297 -1.35 -12.61 13.96
CA PRO A 297 -0.64 -12.21 15.17
C PRO A 297 0.45 -11.17 14.91
N ARG A 298 0.65 -10.26 15.87
CA ARG A 298 1.49 -9.07 15.75
C ARG A 298 2.91 -9.38 15.28
N HIS A 299 3.51 -10.46 15.77
CA HIS A 299 4.87 -10.87 15.41
C HIS A 299 4.91 -11.92 14.29
N GLY A 300 3.89 -11.99 13.45
CA GLY A 300 3.90 -12.84 12.26
C GLY A 300 3.76 -14.34 12.57
N GLY A 301 3.19 -14.70 13.72
CA GLY A 301 2.72 -16.06 13.97
C GLY A 301 1.49 -16.42 13.12
N THR A 302 0.92 -17.59 13.36
CA THR A 302 -0.34 -18.03 12.74
C THR A 302 -1.28 -18.57 13.82
N VAL A 303 -2.58 -18.38 13.63
CA VAL A 303 -3.60 -18.86 14.56
C VAL A 303 -4.85 -19.34 13.84
N THR A 304 -5.39 -20.45 14.30
CA THR A 304 -6.71 -20.96 13.89
C THR A 304 -7.59 -21.08 15.12
N VAL A 305 -8.87 -20.76 14.99
CA VAL A 305 -9.88 -20.90 16.05
C VAL A 305 -11.00 -21.81 15.54
N ASP A 306 -11.41 -22.79 16.33
CA ASP A 306 -12.51 -23.70 15.99
C ASP A 306 -13.89 -23.16 16.46
N ALA A 307 -14.95 -23.90 16.16
CA ALA A 307 -16.32 -23.52 16.51
C ALA A 307 -16.61 -23.51 18.02
N ASP A 308 -15.78 -24.18 18.83
CA ASP A 308 -15.88 -24.21 20.29
C ASP A 308 -15.00 -23.10 20.94
N GLY A 309 -14.39 -22.24 20.12
CA GLY A 309 -13.49 -21.18 20.55
C GLY A 309 -12.11 -21.69 20.98
N ASN A 310 -11.76 -22.95 20.73
CA ASN A 310 -10.39 -23.42 20.97
C ASN A 310 -9.48 -22.91 19.87
N PHE A 311 -8.32 -22.40 20.25
CA PHE A 311 -7.33 -21.90 19.32
C PHE A 311 -6.07 -22.76 19.32
N VAL A 312 -5.42 -22.80 18.16
CA VAL A 312 -4.06 -23.31 17.96
C VAL A 312 -3.23 -22.17 17.38
N TYR A 313 -2.26 -21.70 18.16
CA TYR A 313 -1.28 -20.70 17.76
C TYR A 313 0.07 -21.35 17.47
N ARG A 314 0.71 -20.93 16.38
CA ARG A 314 2.09 -21.28 16.03
C ARG A 314 2.90 -19.99 15.91
N PRO A 315 3.93 -19.79 16.75
CA PRO A 315 4.86 -18.67 16.59
C PRO A 315 5.71 -18.85 15.34
N MET A 316 6.25 -17.75 14.81
CA MET A 316 7.31 -17.85 13.81
C MET A 316 8.55 -18.54 14.39
N ASN A 317 9.35 -19.17 13.54
CA ASN A 317 10.59 -19.86 13.92
C ASN A 317 11.50 -18.99 14.81
N ALA A 318 11.66 -17.71 14.46
CA ALA A 318 12.48 -16.79 15.24
C ALA A 318 12.00 -16.64 16.70
N MET A 319 10.70 -16.45 16.92
CA MET A 319 10.12 -16.37 18.27
C MET A 319 10.11 -17.73 18.98
N ALA A 320 9.93 -18.83 18.25
CA ALA A 320 10.08 -20.16 18.82
C ALA A 320 11.50 -20.40 19.37
N ALA A 321 12.52 -19.85 18.72
CA ALA A 321 13.92 -20.01 19.12
C ALA A 321 14.28 -19.19 20.37
N VAL A 322 13.78 -17.96 20.51
CA VAL A 322 14.17 -17.05 21.61
C VAL A 322 13.11 -16.82 22.68
N GLY A 323 11.87 -17.28 22.44
CA GLY A 323 10.72 -17.04 23.30
C GLY A 323 10.18 -15.62 23.15
N GLY A 324 9.16 -15.30 23.94
CA GLY A 324 8.59 -13.94 24.04
C GLY A 324 7.07 -13.94 24.15
N THR A 325 6.44 -12.84 23.78
CA THR A 325 4.98 -12.73 23.72
C THR A 325 4.50 -12.37 22.32
N ASP A 326 3.34 -12.92 21.95
CA ASP A 326 2.62 -12.49 20.76
C ASP A 326 1.15 -12.22 21.11
N THR A 327 0.50 -11.41 20.27
CA THR A 327 -0.88 -10.99 20.46
C THR A 327 -1.66 -11.14 19.17
N PHE A 328 -2.89 -11.63 19.28
CA PHE A 328 -3.84 -11.67 18.16
C PHE A 328 -5.25 -11.33 18.64
N THR A 329 -6.08 -10.83 17.74
CA THR A 329 -7.45 -10.40 18.04
C THR A 329 -8.44 -11.36 17.40
N VAL A 330 -9.47 -11.73 18.16
CA VAL A 330 -10.60 -12.55 17.71
C VAL A 330 -11.89 -11.74 17.88
N ALA A 331 -12.63 -11.54 16.79
CA ALA A 331 -14.01 -11.07 16.86
C ALA A 331 -14.93 -12.26 17.14
N VAL A 332 -15.76 -12.13 18.17
CA VAL A 332 -16.73 -13.13 18.61
C VAL A 332 -18.11 -12.55 18.40
N SER A 333 -19.00 -13.25 17.70
CA SER A 333 -20.37 -12.79 17.45
C SER A 333 -21.40 -13.87 17.81
N ASP A 334 -22.49 -13.48 18.45
CA ASP A 334 -23.68 -14.31 18.70
C ASP A 334 -24.75 -14.17 17.59
N GLU A 335 -24.44 -13.43 16.52
CA GLU A 335 -25.39 -13.13 15.45
C GLU A 335 -25.86 -14.43 14.77
N HIS A 336 -27.11 -14.81 15.04
CA HIS A 336 -27.75 -16.00 14.49
C HIS A 336 -28.77 -15.64 13.39
N ASP A 337 -29.18 -16.63 12.59
CA ASP A 337 -30.29 -16.50 11.63
C ASP A 337 -31.63 -16.25 12.40
N GLY A 338 -31.94 -14.99 12.73
CA GLY A 338 -33.09 -14.62 13.55
C GLY A 338 -33.17 -13.14 13.90
N LEU A 339 -34.22 -12.71 14.63
CA LEU A 339 -34.34 -11.34 15.13
C LEU A 339 -33.79 -11.28 16.55
N HIS A 340 -32.52 -10.91 16.71
CA HIS A 340 -31.89 -10.69 18.02
C HIS A 340 -31.67 -9.19 18.24
N VAL A 341 -32.01 -8.67 19.42
CA VAL A 341 -31.86 -7.25 19.78
C VAL A 341 -31.27 -7.11 21.18
N HIS A 342 -30.17 -6.36 21.31
CA HIS A 342 -29.52 -6.08 22.60
C HIS A 342 -30.19 -4.91 23.35
N GLY A 343 -31.40 -5.15 23.85
CA GLY A 343 -32.18 -4.17 24.61
C GLY A 343 -32.63 -2.96 23.79
N LEU A 344 -32.94 -1.84 24.47
CA LEU A 344 -33.53 -0.66 23.81
C LEU A 344 -32.57 0.02 22.81
N PHE A 345 -31.25 -0.03 23.07
CA PHE A 345 -30.23 0.50 22.17
C PHE A 345 -29.90 -0.46 21.02
N GLY A 346 -30.08 -1.77 21.19
CA GLY A 346 -29.95 -2.76 20.12
C GLY A 346 -30.82 -2.44 18.90
N TRP A 347 -31.98 -1.80 19.09
CA TRP A 347 -32.82 -1.34 17.97
C TRP A 347 -32.15 -0.34 17.04
N LEU A 348 -31.09 0.34 17.50
CA LEU A 348 -30.31 1.26 16.66
C LEU A 348 -29.63 0.52 15.51
N GLN A 349 -29.35 -0.78 15.61
CA GLN A 349 -28.74 -1.56 14.52
C GLN A 349 -29.58 -1.56 13.24
N PHE A 350 -30.90 -1.38 13.36
CA PHE A 350 -31.80 -1.25 12.20
C PHE A 350 -31.83 0.16 11.61
N VAL A 351 -31.04 1.09 12.13
CA VAL A 351 -30.82 2.43 11.58
C VAL A 351 -29.45 2.41 10.91
N PRO A 352 -29.35 2.20 9.58
CA PRO A 352 -28.03 2.11 8.94
C PRO A 352 -27.13 3.33 9.20
N ILE A 353 -25.82 3.10 9.23
CA ILE A 353 -24.76 4.11 9.48
C ILE A 353 -24.81 4.71 10.90
N ILE A 354 -25.90 5.38 11.29
CA ILE A 354 -26.06 6.00 12.62
C ILE A 354 -26.14 4.92 13.71
N GLY A 355 -26.77 3.79 13.41
CA GLY A 355 -26.85 2.62 14.28
C GLY A 355 -25.50 2.07 14.63
N ASP A 356 -24.69 1.78 13.62
CA ASP A 356 -23.32 1.28 13.80
C ASP A 356 -22.39 2.31 14.45
N LEU A 357 -22.64 3.61 14.24
CA LEU A 357 -21.90 4.67 14.93
C LEU A 357 -22.22 4.73 16.44
N LEU A 358 -23.50 4.57 16.81
CA LEU A 358 -23.96 4.70 18.20
C LEU A 358 -23.94 3.37 18.98
N ASN A 359 -24.04 2.23 18.27
CA ASN A 359 -24.04 0.88 18.81
C ASN A 359 -23.33 -0.08 17.82
N PRO A 360 -21.99 -0.01 17.72
CA PRO A 360 -21.22 -0.79 16.75
C PRO A 360 -21.49 -2.29 16.86
N GLY A 361 -21.84 -2.93 15.74
CA GLY A 361 -22.13 -4.37 15.69
C GLY A 361 -23.43 -4.77 16.39
N GLY A 362 -24.33 -3.81 16.68
CA GLY A 362 -25.66 -4.07 17.24
C GLY A 362 -25.69 -4.58 18.68
N GLY A 363 -24.53 -4.80 19.29
CA GLY A 363 -24.36 -5.53 20.55
C GLY A 363 -24.08 -7.03 20.36
N HIS A 364 -24.08 -7.53 19.13
CA HIS A 364 -23.87 -8.94 18.80
C HIS A 364 -22.41 -9.38 18.92
N GLY A 365 -21.50 -8.44 18.67
CA GLY A 365 -20.07 -8.69 18.59
C GLY A 365 -19.28 -8.21 19.80
N ARG A 366 -18.25 -8.98 20.18
CA ARG A 366 -17.14 -8.55 21.03
C ARG A 366 -15.80 -8.91 20.40
N SER A 367 -14.84 -7.99 20.41
CA SER A 367 -13.44 -8.32 20.11
C SER A 367 -12.67 -8.69 21.39
N VAL A 368 -11.88 -9.76 21.32
CA VAL A 368 -10.98 -10.19 22.40
C VAL A 368 -9.55 -10.25 21.86
N THR A 369 -8.63 -9.57 22.53
CA THR A 369 -7.19 -9.70 22.26
C THR A 369 -6.59 -10.74 23.19
N ILE A 370 -5.94 -11.75 22.61
CA ILE A 370 -5.30 -12.84 23.33
C ILE A 370 -3.79 -12.62 23.28
N THR A 371 -3.13 -12.71 24.45
CA THR A 371 -1.68 -12.68 24.57
C THR A 371 -1.18 -14.08 24.91
N VAL A 372 -0.27 -14.60 24.10
CA VAL A 372 0.35 -15.91 24.29
C VAL A 372 1.80 -15.74 24.70
N ASN A 373 2.24 -16.54 25.67
CA ASN A 373 3.64 -16.61 26.10
C ASN A 373 4.32 -17.79 25.42
N VAL A 374 5.41 -17.53 24.69
CA VAL A 374 6.23 -18.54 24.02
C VAL A 374 7.48 -18.78 24.85
N SER A 375 7.65 -20.03 25.29
CA SER A 375 8.90 -20.51 25.89
C SER A 375 9.87 -20.91 24.78
N PRO A 376 11.16 -20.51 24.87
CA PRO A 376 12.15 -20.82 23.85
C PRO A 376 12.37 -22.33 23.70
N VAL A 377 12.65 -22.76 22.48
CA VAL A 377 12.96 -24.14 22.12
C VAL A 377 14.32 -24.16 21.40
N ASP A 378 15.24 -24.97 21.92
CA ASP A 378 16.56 -25.12 21.33
C ASP A 378 16.50 -25.89 20.00
N GLY A 379 17.36 -25.50 19.05
CA GLY A 379 17.55 -26.24 17.80
C GLY A 379 16.54 -25.97 16.69
N ILE A 380 15.78 -24.87 16.77
CA ILE A 380 14.97 -24.37 15.66
C ILE A 380 15.87 -23.99 14.49
N ASP A 381 15.52 -24.44 13.28
CA ASP A 381 16.24 -24.09 12.06
C ASP A 381 15.88 -22.67 11.61
N LEU A 382 16.91 -21.83 11.49
CA LEU A 382 16.83 -20.41 11.18
C LEU A 382 17.59 -20.07 9.89
N ALA A 383 18.08 -21.08 9.17
CA ALA A 383 18.71 -20.90 7.88
C ALA A 383 17.69 -20.58 6.79
N LEU A 384 18.16 -19.90 5.74
CA LEU A 384 17.49 -19.75 4.46
C LEU A 384 18.16 -20.67 3.42
N PRO A 385 17.48 -21.00 2.31
CA PRO A 385 18.06 -21.77 1.21
C PRO A 385 19.34 -21.13 0.67
N ASP A 386 20.31 -21.95 0.25
CA ASP A 386 21.61 -21.48 -0.29
C ASP A 386 21.46 -20.58 -1.53
N ASP A 387 20.35 -20.70 -2.26
CA ASP A 387 20.02 -19.91 -3.45
C ASP A 387 19.13 -18.69 -3.15
N PHE A 388 18.82 -18.42 -1.87
CA PHE A 388 18.09 -17.22 -1.47
C PHE A 388 18.92 -15.96 -1.72
N ARG A 389 18.29 -14.94 -2.31
CA ARG A 389 18.97 -13.72 -2.77
C ARG A 389 18.80 -12.57 -1.79
N TRP A 390 19.89 -11.87 -1.52
CA TRP A 390 19.90 -10.71 -0.62
C TRP A 390 20.24 -9.46 -1.39
N GLY A 391 19.51 -8.38 -1.15
CA GLY A 391 19.77 -7.14 -1.85
C GLY A 391 19.34 -5.87 -1.16
N VAL A 392 19.57 -4.79 -1.88
CA VAL A 392 19.15 -3.43 -1.57
C VAL A 392 18.54 -2.80 -2.80
N ALA A 393 17.76 -1.75 -2.61
CA ALA A 393 17.11 -1.02 -3.70
C ALA A 393 17.31 0.50 -3.57
N HIS A 394 17.31 1.18 -4.71
CA HIS A 394 16.95 2.60 -4.84
C HIS A 394 16.31 2.82 -6.21
N SER A 395 15.74 4.01 -6.46
CA SER A 395 15.26 4.41 -7.78
C SER A 395 16.19 5.44 -8.42
N GLY A 396 16.05 5.64 -9.73
CA GLY A 396 16.83 6.58 -10.51
C GLY A 396 16.58 8.01 -10.05
N PHE A 397 15.36 8.53 -10.26
CA PHE A 397 15.01 9.91 -9.90
C PHE A 397 15.28 10.27 -8.43
N GLN A 398 15.05 9.36 -7.49
CA GLN A 398 15.23 9.66 -6.07
C GLN A 398 16.70 9.70 -5.64
N ALA A 399 17.57 8.87 -6.24
CA ALA A 399 18.94 8.67 -5.77
C ALA A 399 20.04 9.13 -6.73
N GLU A 400 19.81 9.17 -8.05
CA GLU A 400 20.85 9.54 -9.02
C GLU A 400 21.24 11.02 -8.93
N GLY A 401 20.28 11.90 -8.66
CA GLY A 401 20.51 13.33 -8.56
C GLY A 401 21.40 13.69 -7.37
N GLY A 402 22.18 14.75 -7.50
CA GLY A 402 23.13 15.22 -6.49
C GLY A 402 24.24 16.07 -7.10
N PRO A 403 25.07 16.74 -6.28
CA PRO A 403 26.25 17.46 -6.75
C PRO A 403 27.13 16.63 -7.68
N GLY A 404 27.58 17.22 -8.79
CA GLY A 404 28.40 16.52 -9.80
C GLY A 404 27.65 15.58 -10.75
N SER A 405 26.39 15.23 -10.45
CA SER A 405 25.58 14.37 -11.31
C SER A 405 24.92 15.16 -12.45
N PRO A 406 24.84 14.63 -13.68
CA PRO A 406 24.10 15.25 -14.76
C PRO A 406 22.60 15.23 -14.45
N VAL A 407 22.01 16.41 -14.41
CA VAL A 407 20.59 16.61 -14.08
C VAL A 407 19.70 16.18 -15.25
N ASP A 408 18.77 15.26 -14.99
CA ASP A 408 17.73 14.92 -15.96
C ASP A 408 16.57 15.92 -15.92
N THR A 409 16.67 16.93 -16.78
CA THR A 409 15.65 18.00 -16.88
C THR A 409 14.41 17.60 -17.71
N ARG A 410 14.37 16.36 -18.23
CA ARG A 410 13.41 15.93 -19.25
C ARG A 410 12.39 14.91 -18.72
N SER A 411 12.30 14.71 -17.41
CA SER A 411 11.21 13.97 -16.78
C SER A 411 10.05 14.88 -16.35
N ASP A 412 8.85 14.31 -16.29
CA ASP A 412 7.66 14.95 -15.75
C ASP A 412 7.83 15.36 -14.29
N TRP A 413 8.38 14.47 -13.46
CA TRP A 413 8.72 14.73 -12.07
C TRP A 413 9.72 15.87 -11.90
N TYR A 414 10.74 15.98 -12.75
CA TYR A 414 11.65 17.12 -12.73
C TYR A 414 10.89 18.44 -12.90
N ARG A 415 10.02 18.52 -13.90
CA ARG A 415 9.17 19.70 -14.12
C ARG A 415 8.21 19.95 -12.97
N TRP A 416 7.68 18.90 -12.37
CA TRP A 416 6.70 18.98 -11.29
C TRP A 416 7.30 19.59 -10.02
N VAL A 417 8.48 19.12 -9.59
CA VAL A 417 9.15 19.62 -8.38
C VAL A 417 9.76 21.01 -8.58
N HIS A 418 10.06 21.39 -9.82
CA HIS A 418 10.55 22.74 -10.17
C HIS A 418 9.46 23.76 -10.46
N ASP A 419 8.19 23.34 -10.59
CA ASP A 419 7.09 24.27 -10.90
C ASP A 419 6.91 25.30 -9.77
N PRO A 420 6.99 26.61 -10.08
CA PRO A 420 6.87 27.65 -9.06
C PRO A 420 5.54 27.61 -8.31
N LEU A 421 4.45 27.17 -8.96
CA LEU A 421 3.14 27.09 -8.32
C LEU A 421 3.07 25.90 -7.36
N ASN A 422 3.55 24.72 -7.75
CA ASN A 422 3.59 23.56 -6.86
C ASN A 422 4.40 23.83 -5.59
N ARG A 423 5.56 24.48 -5.74
CA ARG A 423 6.40 24.89 -4.60
C ARG A 423 5.73 25.94 -3.73
N LEU A 424 5.08 26.95 -4.33
CA LEU A 424 4.34 27.98 -3.60
C LEU A 424 3.18 27.38 -2.79
N LEU A 425 2.53 26.34 -3.32
CA LEU A 425 1.42 25.63 -2.67
C LEU A 425 1.89 24.58 -1.65
N GLY A 426 3.20 24.33 -1.52
CA GLY A 426 3.74 23.29 -0.62
C GLY A 426 3.37 21.87 -1.06
N LEU A 427 3.14 21.63 -2.35
CA LEU A 427 2.84 20.29 -2.87
C LEU A 427 4.08 19.41 -3.01
N VAL A 428 5.27 20.02 -3.01
CA VAL A 428 6.56 19.37 -3.24
C VAL A 428 7.61 20.01 -2.35
N ASN A 429 8.43 19.17 -1.74
CA ASN A 429 9.54 19.56 -0.89
C ASN A 429 10.83 18.96 -1.50
N GLY A 430 11.85 19.79 -1.75
CA GLY A 430 13.11 19.32 -2.34
C GLY A 430 13.13 19.20 -3.87
N VAL A 431 14.33 18.97 -4.39
CA VAL A 431 14.65 18.80 -5.83
C VAL A 431 15.75 17.75 -5.97
N PRO A 432 15.81 16.98 -7.09
CA PRO A 432 16.76 15.87 -7.24
C PRO A 432 18.23 16.30 -7.27
N GLU A 433 18.54 17.54 -7.64
CA GLU A 433 19.91 18.07 -7.70
C GLU A 433 20.61 18.10 -6.33
N ASN A 434 19.84 18.06 -5.25
CA ASN A 434 20.34 18.02 -3.87
C ASN A 434 20.45 16.59 -3.32
N GLY A 435 20.27 15.57 -4.17
CA GLY A 435 20.20 14.18 -3.76
C GLY A 435 21.57 13.56 -3.46
N PRO A 436 21.61 12.24 -3.23
CA PRO A 436 22.80 11.52 -2.79
C PRO A 436 23.80 11.21 -3.92
N GLY A 437 23.50 11.55 -5.17
CA GLY A 437 24.43 11.43 -6.30
C GLY A 437 24.83 10.00 -6.66
N ALA A 438 23.92 9.03 -6.56
CA ALA A 438 24.18 7.64 -6.95
C ALA A 438 24.64 7.49 -8.41
N TYR A 439 24.34 8.47 -9.28
CA TYR A 439 24.82 8.52 -10.66
C TYR A 439 26.35 8.55 -10.75
N VAL A 440 27.04 9.23 -9.82
CA VAL A 440 28.51 9.33 -9.82
C VAL A 440 29.16 8.39 -8.81
N SER A 441 28.40 7.94 -7.80
CA SER A 441 28.92 7.13 -6.68
C SER A 441 28.64 5.62 -6.80
N TYR A 442 28.03 5.15 -7.89
CA TYR A 442 27.60 3.75 -8.06
C TYR A 442 28.70 2.70 -7.83
N GLU A 443 29.98 3.01 -8.10
CA GLU A 443 31.09 2.09 -7.83
C GLU A 443 31.37 1.94 -6.33
N GLY A 444 31.36 3.06 -5.59
CA GLY A 444 31.48 3.05 -4.13
C GLY A 444 30.28 2.38 -3.48
N ASP A 445 29.08 2.65 -3.99
CA ASP A 445 27.83 2.06 -3.51
C ASP A 445 27.82 0.53 -3.72
N ALA A 446 28.30 0.05 -4.87
CA ALA A 446 28.47 -1.38 -5.16
C ALA A 446 29.47 -2.04 -4.21
N ALA A 447 30.60 -1.38 -3.93
CA ALA A 447 31.59 -1.89 -2.99
C ALA A 447 31.02 -1.99 -1.57
N LEU A 448 30.33 -0.96 -1.09
CA LEU A 448 29.69 -0.96 0.24
C LEU A 448 28.60 -2.02 0.35
N ALA A 449 27.73 -2.14 -0.65
CA ALA A 449 26.68 -3.15 -0.68
C ALA A 449 27.28 -4.56 -0.58
N ARG A 450 28.35 -4.85 -1.33
CA ARG A 450 29.00 -6.16 -1.26
C ARG A 450 29.74 -6.38 0.07
N ASP A 451 30.62 -5.46 0.42
CA ASP A 451 31.63 -5.67 1.46
C ASP A 451 31.11 -5.45 2.88
N GLN A 452 30.18 -4.50 3.07
CA GLN A 452 29.61 -4.20 4.39
C GLN A 452 28.28 -4.90 4.62
N LEU A 453 27.40 -4.93 3.62
CA LEU A 453 26.07 -5.53 3.76
C LEU A 453 26.05 -7.02 3.42
N GLY A 454 27.06 -7.54 2.71
CA GLY A 454 27.10 -8.95 2.32
C GLY A 454 26.03 -9.35 1.31
N VAL A 455 25.43 -8.40 0.59
CA VAL A 455 24.37 -8.67 -0.38
C VAL A 455 24.93 -9.16 -1.72
N ASP A 456 24.07 -9.71 -2.56
CA ASP A 456 24.39 -10.26 -3.88
C ASP A 456 23.49 -9.73 -5.01
N THR A 457 22.53 -8.87 -4.68
CA THR A 457 21.57 -8.32 -5.64
C THR A 457 21.43 -6.82 -5.40
N PHE A 458 21.38 -6.03 -6.47
CA PHE A 458 21.15 -4.60 -6.38
C PHE A 458 20.01 -4.22 -7.33
N ARG A 459 18.89 -3.77 -6.76
CA ARG A 459 17.73 -3.32 -7.53
C ARG A 459 17.81 -1.82 -7.80
N MET A 460 17.66 -1.42 -9.06
CA MET A 460 17.63 -0.02 -9.47
C MET A 460 16.73 0.20 -10.68
N SER A 461 16.32 1.45 -10.95
CA SER A 461 15.60 1.80 -12.18
C SER A 461 16.48 2.49 -13.22
N ILE A 462 16.04 2.44 -14.47
CA ILE A 462 16.61 3.22 -15.57
C ILE A 462 15.64 4.36 -15.89
N GLU A 463 16.14 5.60 -15.95
CA GLU A 463 15.29 6.75 -16.26
C GLU A 463 14.99 6.81 -17.77
N TRP A 464 13.72 6.62 -18.13
CA TRP A 464 13.26 6.65 -19.53
C TRP A 464 13.62 7.98 -20.22
N SER A 465 13.49 9.09 -19.51
CA SER A 465 13.84 10.44 -19.99
C SER A 465 15.33 10.64 -20.28
N ARG A 466 16.22 9.87 -19.63
CA ARG A 466 17.65 9.86 -19.95
C ARG A 466 17.92 9.09 -21.24
N ILE A 467 17.35 7.89 -21.40
CA ILE A 467 17.55 7.07 -22.59
C ILE A 467 16.90 7.71 -23.82
N PHE A 468 15.64 8.13 -23.72
CA PHE A 468 14.88 8.76 -24.79
C PHE A 468 14.43 10.18 -24.40
N PRO A 469 15.34 11.16 -24.50
CA PRO A 469 15.03 12.54 -24.16
C PRO A 469 14.04 13.22 -25.12
N ASN A 470 13.88 12.66 -26.33
CA ASN A 470 12.96 13.12 -27.37
C ASN A 470 12.04 11.99 -27.79
N SER A 471 10.92 12.36 -28.44
CA SER A 471 9.89 11.41 -28.86
C SER A 471 10.40 10.34 -29.83
N THR A 472 10.01 9.10 -29.55
CA THR A 472 10.24 7.90 -30.37
C THR A 472 9.10 7.60 -31.34
N ALA A 473 8.10 8.47 -31.46
CA ALA A 473 6.93 8.28 -32.33
C ALA A 473 7.27 8.18 -33.84
N ALA A 474 8.48 8.57 -34.25
CA ALA A 474 8.95 8.42 -35.63
C ALA A 474 9.27 6.96 -36.00
N VAL A 475 9.48 6.08 -35.01
CA VAL A 475 9.60 4.64 -35.18
C VAL A 475 8.20 4.06 -35.01
N ASP A 476 7.52 3.79 -36.12
CA ASP A 476 6.19 3.18 -36.11
C ASP A 476 6.37 1.67 -36.12
N ILE A 477 5.85 0.98 -35.10
CA ILE A 477 5.90 -0.49 -35.01
C ILE A 477 4.59 -1.14 -35.47
N THR A 478 3.57 -0.32 -35.79
CA THR A 478 2.24 -0.80 -36.19
C THR A 478 2.18 -1.19 -37.66
N ASP A 479 3.12 -0.73 -38.48
CA ASP A 479 3.23 -1.04 -39.91
C ASP A 479 3.72 -2.48 -40.16
N GLU A 480 4.41 -3.10 -39.20
CA GLU A 480 4.90 -4.48 -39.25
C GLU A 480 4.00 -5.50 -38.50
N GLY A 481 2.73 -5.15 -38.29
CA GLY A 481 1.79 -6.02 -37.56
C GLY A 481 1.90 -5.91 -36.05
N GLY A 482 2.55 -4.87 -35.53
CA GLY A 482 2.62 -4.53 -34.12
C GLY A 482 3.77 -5.18 -33.35
N ALA A 483 4.64 -5.96 -34.00
CA ALA A 483 5.81 -6.56 -33.36
C ALA A 483 7.06 -5.74 -33.69
N LEU A 484 7.91 -5.49 -32.69
CA LEU A 484 9.20 -4.85 -32.90
C LEU A 484 10.13 -5.72 -33.74
N SER A 485 10.81 -5.09 -34.70
CA SER A 485 11.89 -5.67 -35.49
C SER A 485 13.27 -5.18 -35.05
N LEU A 486 14.32 -5.83 -35.54
CA LEU A 486 15.70 -5.35 -35.32
C LEU A 486 15.90 -3.96 -35.95
N ALA A 487 15.24 -3.68 -37.08
CA ALA A 487 15.35 -2.38 -37.74
C ALA A 487 14.73 -1.27 -36.89
N ASP A 488 13.64 -1.56 -36.17
CA ASP A 488 13.04 -0.62 -35.21
C ASP A 488 13.98 -0.33 -34.04
N LEU A 489 14.62 -1.36 -33.50
CA LEU A 489 15.60 -1.20 -32.43
C LEU A 489 16.83 -0.41 -32.88
N GLU A 490 17.34 -0.66 -34.08
CA GLU A 490 18.42 0.12 -34.69
C GLU A 490 17.99 1.58 -34.92
N ALA A 491 16.74 1.83 -35.30
CA ALA A 491 16.19 3.18 -35.44
C ALA A 491 16.01 3.89 -34.09
N LEU A 492 15.57 3.16 -33.05
CA LEU A 492 15.51 3.64 -31.68
C LEU A 492 16.91 3.98 -31.14
N ASP A 493 17.92 3.16 -31.43
CA ASP A 493 19.31 3.43 -31.05
C ASP A 493 19.83 4.77 -31.58
N LEU A 494 19.44 5.15 -32.80
CA LEU A 494 19.77 6.45 -33.38
C LEU A 494 19.09 7.64 -32.67
N LEU A 495 17.98 7.41 -31.96
CA LEU A 495 17.27 8.41 -31.17
C LEU A 495 17.71 8.44 -29.70
N ALA A 496 18.28 7.34 -29.20
CA ALA A 496 18.70 7.22 -27.82
C ALA A 496 19.90 8.12 -27.49
N ASP A 497 19.95 8.61 -26.25
CA ASP A 497 21.13 9.28 -25.71
C ASP A 497 22.22 8.25 -25.42
N GLN A 498 23.24 8.21 -26.27
CA GLN A 498 24.29 7.20 -26.21
C GLN A 498 25.18 7.34 -24.97
N ASP A 499 25.30 8.55 -24.38
CA ASP A 499 26.05 8.74 -23.14
C ASP A 499 25.29 8.12 -21.96
N ALA A 500 23.96 8.30 -21.91
CA ALA A 500 23.12 7.64 -20.92
C ALA A 500 23.12 6.11 -21.09
N VAL A 501 23.07 5.62 -22.33
CA VAL A 501 23.12 4.18 -22.63
C VAL A 501 24.46 3.57 -22.17
N ALA A 502 25.57 4.24 -22.47
CA ALA A 502 26.89 3.80 -22.02
C ALA A 502 27.00 3.83 -20.48
N HIS A 503 26.48 4.87 -19.83
CA HIS A 503 26.49 5.00 -18.39
C HIS A 503 25.81 3.82 -17.68
N TYR A 504 24.56 3.48 -18.04
CA TYR A 504 23.87 2.35 -17.40
C TYR A 504 24.54 1.00 -17.67
N ARG A 505 25.11 0.80 -18.87
CA ARG A 505 25.94 -0.38 -19.16
C ARG A 505 27.15 -0.48 -18.23
N ASP A 506 27.82 0.64 -17.95
CA ASP A 506 28.95 0.71 -17.01
C ASP A 506 28.52 0.47 -15.56
N VAL A 507 27.36 0.98 -15.15
CA VAL A 507 26.76 0.68 -13.84
C VAL A 507 26.53 -0.83 -13.69
N PHE A 508 25.88 -1.49 -14.66
CA PHE A 508 25.62 -2.94 -14.58
C PHE A 508 26.91 -3.77 -14.65
N ALA A 509 27.88 -3.35 -15.47
CA ALA A 509 29.20 -3.98 -15.50
C ALA A 509 29.90 -3.87 -14.13
N THR A 510 29.74 -2.74 -13.46
CA THR A 510 30.30 -2.48 -12.14
C THR A 510 29.63 -3.33 -11.07
N LEU A 511 28.30 -3.37 -11.01
CA LEU A 511 27.58 -4.27 -10.10
C LEU A 511 28.05 -5.72 -10.25
N ARG A 512 28.10 -6.25 -11.48
CA ARG A 512 28.57 -7.62 -11.74
C ARG A 512 30.03 -7.84 -11.34
N ARG A 513 30.90 -6.85 -11.55
CA ARG A 513 32.31 -6.90 -11.14
C ARG A 513 32.48 -7.00 -9.62
N TYR A 514 31.56 -6.42 -8.84
CA TYR A 514 31.50 -6.57 -7.38
C TYR A 514 30.69 -7.82 -6.94
N GLY A 515 30.21 -8.64 -7.88
CA GLY A 515 29.43 -9.84 -7.58
C GLY A 515 27.99 -9.57 -7.18
N LEU A 516 27.44 -8.43 -7.61
CA LEU A 516 26.04 -8.07 -7.45
C LEU A 516 25.29 -8.33 -8.76
N ASP A 517 24.20 -9.09 -8.68
CA ASP A 517 23.29 -9.28 -9.80
C ASP A 517 22.40 -8.03 -9.96
N PRO A 518 22.39 -7.38 -11.14
CA PRO A 518 21.47 -6.28 -11.39
C PRO A 518 20.02 -6.77 -11.44
N PHE A 519 19.14 -6.07 -10.73
CA PHE A 519 17.70 -6.20 -10.86
C PHE A 519 17.17 -4.86 -11.36
N VAL A 520 16.73 -4.81 -12.62
CA VAL A 520 16.31 -3.56 -13.25
C VAL A 520 14.80 -3.36 -13.19
N THR A 521 14.40 -2.19 -12.71
CA THR A 521 13.03 -1.69 -12.84
C THR A 521 12.94 -0.77 -14.06
N VAL A 522 12.12 -1.12 -15.04
CA VAL A 522 12.02 -0.41 -16.33
C VAL A 522 11.39 0.97 -16.14
N ASN A 523 10.29 1.08 -15.38
CA ASN A 523 9.69 2.35 -15.02
C ASN A 523 9.42 2.44 -13.51
N HIS A 524 9.94 3.51 -12.91
CA HIS A 524 9.72 3.86 -11.51
C HIS A 524 9.08 5.26 -11.44
N PHE A 525 7.81 5.33 -11.85
CA PHE A 525 6.94 6.51 -11.93
C PHE A 525 7.30 7.59 -12.94
N THR A 526 8.57 7.91 -13.14
CA THR A 526 8.99 9.01 -14.01
C THR A 526 8.72 8.74 -15.48
N LEU A 527 8.21 9.74 -16.19
CA LEU A 527 7.95 9.68 -17.62
C LEU A 527 8.71 10.80 -18.35
N PRO A 528 9.18 10.57 -19.58
CA PRO A 528 9.69 11.65 -20.40
C PRO A 528 8.64 12.74 -20.61
N VAL A 529 9.06 14.00 -20.61
CA VAL A 529 8.17 15.16 -20.78
C VAL A 529 7.33 15.08 -22.07
N TRP A 530 7.88 14.47 -23.13
CA TRP A 530 7.17 14.30 -24.39
C TRP A 530 6.07 13.23 -24.33
N VAL A 531 6.11 12.33 -23.33
CA VAL A 531 5.02 11.39 -22.96
C VAL A 531 4.05 12.08 -22.00
N HIS A 532 4.58 12.79 -20.99
CA HIS A 532 3.79 13.48 -19.97
C HIS A 532 4.34 14.88 -19.67
N ASP A 533 3.61 15.93 -20.03
CA ASP A 533 3.93 17.29 -19.62
C ASP A 533 2.95 17.73 -18.53
N PRO A 534 3.23 17.49 -17.23
CA PRO A 534 2.22 17.57 -16.19
C PRO A 534 1.73 19.00 -15.96
N ILE A 535 2.56 20.01 -16.24
CA ILE A 535 2.19 21.41 -16.05
C ILE A 535 1.19 21.87 -17.12
N VAL A 536 1.34 21.40 -18.35
CA VAL A 536 0.41 21.67 -19.45
C VAL A 536 -0.82 20.76 -19.36
N ALA A 537 -0.62 19.49 -19.03
CA ALA A 537 -1.67 18.48 -18.99
C ALA A 537 -2.65 18.73 -17.83
N ARG A 538 -2.19 19.10 -16.64
CA ARG A 538 -3.03 19.35 -15.45
C ARG A 538 -4.28 20.20 -15.75
N PRO A 539 -4.18 21.46 -16.24
CA PRO A 539 -5.37 22.26 -16.51
C PRO A 539 -6.23 21.70 -17.66
N LEU A 540 -5.65 21.05 -18.66
CA LEU A 540 -6.40 20.46 -19.77
C LEU A 540 -7.22 19.25 -19.30
N ILE A 541 -6.57 18.32 -18.59
CA ILE A 541 -7.22 17.16 -17.97
C ILE A 541 -8.29 17.63 -16.99
N GLN A 542 -7.99 18.59 -16.11
CA GLN A 542 -8.98 19.09 -15.14
C GLN A 542 -10.24 19.67 -15.81
N LEU A 543 -10.08 20.31 -16.98
CA LEU A 543 -11.17 20.89 -17.76
C LEU A 543 -11.82 19.91 -18.74
N GLY A 544 -11.35 18.66 -18.82
CA GLY A 544 -11.83 17.66 -19.79
C GLY A 544 -11.48 18.00 -21.24
N LEU A 545 -10.40 18.75 -21.46
CA LEU A 545 -9.88 19.10 -22.78
C LEU A 545 -8.81 18.08 -23.21
N PRO A 546 -8.63 17.85 -24.53
CA PRO A 546 -7.56 17.00 -25.02
C PRO A 546 -6.18 17.49 -24.53
N ALA A 547 -5.44 16.60 -23.88
CA ALA A 547 -4.07 16.82 -23.44
C ALA A 547 -3.14 15.93 -24.28
N PRO A 548 -2.20 16.52 -25.06
CA PRO A 548 -1.39 15.74 -26.01
C PRO A 548 -0.32 14.86 -25.35
N ALA A 549 0.25 15.29 -24.23
CA ALA A 549 1.22 14.55 -23.42
C ALA A 549 0.62 14.28 -22.04
N ALA A 550 -0.34 13.35 -21.98
CA ALA A 550 -1.17 13.06 -20.81
C ALA A 550 -0.67 11.84 -20.00
N GLY A 551 0.57 11.40 -20.22
CA GLY A 551 1.13 10.24 -19.53
C GLY A 551 0.32 8.98 -19.80
N TRP A 552 0.09 8.18 -18.75
CA TRP A 552 -0.68 6.94 -18.82
C TRP A 552 -2.16 7.11 -19.20
N LEU A 553 -2.70 8.33 -19.24
CA LEU A 553 -4.03 8.55 -19.83
C LEU A 553 -4.03 8.46 -21.36
N SER A 554 -2.87 8.58 -22.00
CA SER A 554 -2.76 8.44 -23.46
C SER A 554 -2.72 6.95 -23.84
N PRO A 555 -3.54 6.50 -24.82
CA PRO A 555 -3.51 5.12 -25.28
C PRO A 555 -2.20 4.77 -26.01
N THR A 556 -1.41 5.76 -26.45
CA THR A 556 -0.13 5.53 -27.14
C THR A 556 1.02 5.25 -26.17
N THR A 557 0.86 5.55 -24.88
CA THR A 557 1.94 5.43 -23.89
C THR A 557 2.36 3.97 -23.72
N ALA A 558 1.42 3.03 -23.75
CA ALA A 558 1.74 1.60 -23.70
C ALA A 558 2.64 1.16 -24.89
N THR A 559 2.37 1.66 -26.10
CA THR A 559 3.20 1.37 -27.28
C THR A 559 4.60 1.98 -27.18
N GLU A 560 4.72 3.21 -26.69
CA GLU A 560 6.06 3.81 -26.48
C GLU A 560 6.82 3.12 -25.35
N PHE A 561 6.11 2.64 -24.33
CA PHE A 561 6.68 1.87 -23.24
C PHE A 561 7.16 0.49 -23.68
N GLU A 562 6.43 -0.17 -24.60
CA GLU A 562 6.86 -1.41 -25.25
C GLU A 562 8.18 -1.23 -26.00
N LYS A 563 8.29 -0.17 -26.82
CA LYS A 563 9.53 0.17 -27.54
C LYS A 563 10.70 0.38 -26.58
N TYR A 564 10.45 1.11 -25.49
CA TYR A 564 11.45 1.37 -24.47
C TYR A 564 11.91 0.06 -23.81
N ALA A 565 10.98 -0.78 -23.35
CA ALA A 565 11.29 -2.06 -22.72
C ALA A 565 12.07 -3.01 -23.67
N ALA A 566 11.65 -3.12 -24.93
CA ALA A 566 12.35 -3.89 -25.96
C ALA A 566 13.79 -3.40 -26.16
N TYR A 567 13.97 -2.07 -26.23
CA TYR A 567 15.28 -1.46 -26.40
C TYR A 567 16.20 -1.74 -25.22
N LEU A 568 15.72 -1.65 -23.98
CA LEU A 568 16.51 -2.00 -22.79
C LEU A 568 16.90 -3.47 -22.79
N ALA A 569 15.96 -4.38 -23.09
CA ALA A 569 16.22 -5.82 -23.18
C ALA A 569 17.30 -6.12 -24.24
N TRP A 570 17.20 -5.51 -25.42
CA TRP A 570 18.21 -5.66 -26.48
C TRP A 570 19.57 -5.08 -26.09
N LYS A 571 19.60 -3.94 -25.39
CA LYS A 571 20.82 -3.24 -25.00
C LYS A 571 21.50 -3.80 -23.77
N TYR A 572 20.79 -4.44 -22.85
CA TYR A 572 21.33 -4.82 -21.54
C TYR A 572 21.04 -6.27 -21.13
N GLY A 573 20.31 -7.06 -21.93
CA GLY A 573 20.01 -8.47 -21.62
C GLY A 573 21.27 -9.32 -21.41
N ASP A 574 22.40 -8.97 -22.02
CA ASP A 574 23.70 -9.63 -21.75
C ASP A 574 24.22 -9.41 -20.31
N GLN A 575 23.62 -8.48 -19.55
CA GLN A 575 24.00 -8.11 -18.19
C GLN A 575 22.83 -8.12 -17.20
N VAL A 576 21.59 -8.33 -17.61
CA VAL A 576 20.42 -8.20 -16.74
C VAL A 576 19.41 -9.28 -17.10
N ASP A 577 19.08 -10.15 -16.15
CA ASP A 577 18.03 -11.17 -16.33
C ASP A 577 16.77 -10.86 -15.49
N ASN A 578 16.90 -10.09 -14.40
CA ASN A 578 15.79 -9.79 -13.48
C ASN A 578 15.17 -8.44 -13.83
N TRP A 579 13.94 -8.47 -14.35
CA TRP A 579 13.24 -7.30 -14.85
C TRP A 579 11.92 -7.08 -14.10
N ALA A 580 11.73 -5.89 -13.52
CA ALA A 580 10.43 -5.40 -13.11
C ALA A 580 9.96 -4.34 -14.10
N THR A 581 8.83 -4.54 -14.78
CA THR A 581 8.38 -3.56 -15.78
C THR A 581 7.93 -2.25 -15.11
N LEU A 582 7.08 -2.35 -14.08
CA LEU A 582 6.49 -1.21 -13.38
C LEU A 582 6.77 -1.32 -11.89
N ASN A 583 7.07 -0.18 -11.28
CA ASN A 583 7.02 0.01 -9.83
C ASN A 583 5.65 0.50 -9.40
N GLU A 584 5.04 -0.19 -8.44
CA GLU A 584 3.83 0.22 -7.71
C GLU A 584 2.73 0.79 -8.64
N PRO A 585 2.12 -0.03 -9.50
CA PRO A 585 1.19 0.49 -10.50
C PRO A 585 -0.11 1.06 -9.92
N PHE A 586 -0.52 0.64 -8.71
CA PHE A 586 -1.78 1.07 -8.11
C PHE A 586 -1.69 2.39 -7.31
N PRO A 587 -0.74 2.59 -6.37
CA PRO A 587 -0.69 3.79 -5.53
C PRO A 587 -0.79 5.15 -6.26
N PRO A 588 -0.19 5.35 -7.45
CA PRO A 588 -0.31 6.61 -8.18
C PRO A 588 -1.76 7.04 -8.46
N VAL A 589 -2.70 6.09 -8.58
CA VAL A 589 -4.12 6.43 -8.77
C VAL A 589 -4.66 7.27 -7.62
N LEU A 590 -4.18 7.04 -6.39
CA LEU A 590 -4.58 7.75 -5.18
C LEU A 590 -3.99 9.16 -5.11
N THR A 591 -2.76 9.36 -5.58
CA THR A 591 -2.01 10.61 -5.46
C THR A 591 -2.10 11.51 -6.70
N GLU A 592 -2.50 10.97 -7.85
CA GLU A 592 -2.62 11.73 -9.10
C GLU A 592 -4.05 12.18 -9.44
N PHE A 593 -5.08 11.40 -9.07
CA PHE A 593 -6.46 11.58 -9.56
C PHE A 593 -7.53 11.79 -8.47
N LEU A 594 -7.22 11.43 -7.23
CA LEU A 594 -8.21 11.36 -6.14
C LEU A 594 -7.89 12.37 -5.04
N ALA A 595 -8.88 13.19 -4.67
CA ALA A 595 -8.81 14.00 -3.46
C ALA A 595 -9.57 13.30 -2.34
N ILE A 596 -8.83 12.74 -1.38
CA ILE A 596 -9.38 12.20 -0.13
C ILE A 596 -9.00 13.14 1.02
N PRO A 597 -9.80 13.24 2.10
CA PRO A 597 -9.42 14.00 3.28
C PRO A 597 -7.96 13.76 3.68
N TRP A 598 -7.20 14.84 3.86
CA TRP A 598 -5.76 14.87 4.18
C TRP A 598 -4.78 14.50 3.06
N VAL A 599 -5.24 13.99 1.91
CA VAL A 599 -4.41 13.78 0.72
C VAL A 599 -4.91 14.67 -0.40
N VAL A 600 -4.15 15.72 -0.68
CA VAL A 600 -4.32 16.52 -1.89
C VAL A 600 -3.49 15.86 -2.98
N PRO A 601 -4.01 15.65 -4.21
CA PRO A 601 -3.20 15.18 -5.32
C PRO A 601 -1.96 16.04 -5.49
N ASN A 602 -0.80 15.50 -5.08
CA ASN A 602 0.47 16.20 -5.04
C ASN A 602 1.51 15.54 -5.94
N TRP A 603 1.15 14.44 -6.61
CA TRP A 603 1.94 13.77 -7.64
C TRP A 603 1.49 14.24 -9.03
N PRO A 604 2.39 14.32 -10.04
CA PRO A 604 2.03 14.78 -11.38
C PRO A 604 1.00 13.84 -12.04
N PRO A 605 -0.10 14.32 -12.65
CA PRO A 605 -0.44 15.72 -12.92
C PRO A 605 -1.26 16.42 -11.82
N GLY A 606 -1.59 15.75 -10.72
CA GLY A 606 -2.23 16.34 -9.55
C GLY A 606 -3.61 16.90 -9.85
N VAL A 607 -4.49 16.07 -10.41
CA VAL A 607 -5.85 16.45 -10.84
C VAL A 607 -6.90 15.77 -9.97
N ILE A 608 -8.11 16.34 -9.94
CA ILE A 608 -9.26 15.71 -9.28
C ILE A 608 -10.21 15.24 -10.38
N ARG A 609 -9.95 14.03 -10.88
CA ARG A 609 -10.66 13.37 -11.99
C ARG A 609 -10.78 11.86 -11.72
N PRO A 610 -11.59 11.45 -10.72
CA PRO A 610 -11.77 10.04 -10.39
C PRO A 610 -12.26 9.21 -11.58
N ASP A 611 -13.04 9.82 -12.49
CA ASP A 611 -13.53 9.16 -13.72
C ASP A 611 -12.42 8.71 -14.69
N LEU A 612 -11.17 9.13 -14.49
CA LEU A 612 -10.01 8.73 -15.29
C LEU A 612 -9.15 7.65 -14.62
N ALA A 613 -9.43 7.29 -13.36
CA ALA A 613 -8.66 6.34 -12.57
C ALA A 613 -8.55 4.96 -13.26
N SER A 614 -9.68 4.46 -13.78
CA SER A 614 -9.70 3.18 -14.50
C SER A 614 -8.90 3.23 -15.81
N THR A 615 -9.03 4.31 -16.60
CA THR A 615 -8.22 4.50 -17.81
C THR A 615 -6.72 4.46 -17.51
N PHE A 616 -6.29 5.15 -16.46
CA PHE A 616 -4.90 5.16 -16.02
C PHE A 616 -4.40 3.75 -15.66
N LEU A 617 -5.13 3.02 -14.83
CA LEU A 617 -4.74 1.68 -14.38
C LEU A 617 -4.76 0.65 -15.51
N VAL A 618 -5.77 0.69 -16.40
CA VAL A 618 -5.87 -0.21 -17.56
C VAL A 618 -4.73 0.03 -18.54
N ASN A 619 -4.38 1.28 -18.84
CA ASN A 619 -3.27 1.57 -19.74
C ASN A 619 -1.92 1.15 -19.16
N GLN A 620 -1.71 1.28 -17.85
CA GLN A 620 -0.53 0.71 -17.19
C GLN A 620 -0.50 -0.82 -17.30
N ALA A 621 -1.63 -1.50 -17.10
CA ALA A 621 -1.70 -2.95 -17.23
C ALA A 621 -1.40 -3.41 -18.68
N ILE A 622 -1.92 -2.70 -19.69
CA ILE A 622 -1.58 -2.94 -21.10
C ILE A 622 -0.07 -2.72 -21.33
N GLY A 623 0.48 -1.62 -20.80
CA GLY A 623 1.91 -1.32 -20.89
C GLY A 623 2.79 -2.41 -20.25
N HIS A 624 2.42 -2.94 -19.08
CA HIS A 624 3.10 -4.06 -18.44
C HIS A 624 3.08 -5.31 -19.32
N VAL A 625 1.92 -5.68 -19.87
CA VAL A 625 1.79 -6.86 -20.75
C VAL A 625 2.65 -6.72 -21.99
N ALA A 626 2.65 -5.54 -22.63
CA ALA A 626 3.47 -5.28 -23.80
C ALA A 626 4.97 -5.30 -23.47
N ALA A 627 5.37 -4.69 -22.35
CA ALA A 627 6.75 -4.73 -21.88
C ALA A 627 7.22 -6.14 -21.52
N TYR A 628 6.36 -6.97 -20.89
CA TYR A 628 6.66 -8.37 -20.61
C TYR A 628 6.99 -9.14 -21.88
N ASP A 629 6.12 -9.05 -22.89
CA ASP A 629 6.32 -9.74 -24.17
C ASP A 629 7.56 -9.22 -24.91
N ALA A 630 7.78 -7.89 -24.90
CA ALA A 630 8.93 -7.26 -25.51
C ALA A 630 10.26 -7.70 -24.87
N ILE A 631 10.33 -7.76 -23.54
CA ILE A 631 11.55 -8.17 -22.84
C ILE A 631 11.86 -9.63 -23.16
N HIS A 632 10.89 -10.54 -23.08
CA HIS A 632 11.11 -11.95 -23.43
C HIS A 632 11.51 -12.16 -24.90
N ALA A 633 11.05 -11.30 -25.81
CA ALA A 633 11.42 -11.39 -27.21
C ALA A 633 12.87 -10.97 -27.48
N TRP A 634 13.38 -10.00 -26.72
CA TRP A 634 14.66 -9.34 -27.03
C TRP A 634 15.79 -9.67 -26.07
N ASP A 635 15.48 -10.04 -24.84
CA ASP A 635 16.42 -10.60 -23.89
C ASP A 635 16.53 -12.12 -24.08
N THR A 636 17.49 -12.52 -24.90
CA THR A 636 17.71 -13.90 -25.32
C THR A 636 18.99 -14.50 -24.75
N THR A 637 19.71 -13.74 -23.92
CA THR A 637 21.03 -14.12 -23.40
C THR A 637 20.99 -14.15 -21.88
N ALA A 638 21.11 -15.34 -21.28
CA ALA A 638 21.25 -15.44 -19.83
C ALA A 638 22.58 -14.81 -19.36
N ALA A 639 22.49 -13.74 -18.60
CA ALA A 639 23.61 -13.04 -17.99
C ALA A 639 24.17 -13.80 -16.77
N ALA A 640 23.33 -14.56 -16.06
CA ALA A 640 23.72 -15.49 -15.00
C ALA A 640 23.68 -16.96 -15.46
N THR A 641 24.64 -17.78 -14.99
CA THR A 641 24.70 -19.20 -15.37
C THR A 641 23.57 -19.98 -14.70
N GLY A 642 22.72 -20.63 -15.51
CA GLY A 642 21.69 -21.57 -15.02
C GLY A 642 20.31 -20.95 -14.78
N GLY A 643 20.15 -19.64 -14.98
CA GLY A 643 18.85 -18.94 -14.99
C GLY A 643 18.22 -18.85 -16.39
N PRO A 644 16.95 -18.40 -16.50
CA PRO A 644 16.38 -18.00 -17.78
C PRO A 644 17.08 -16.74 -18.31
N ALA A 645 16.98 -16.47 -19.62
CA ALA A 645 17.47 -15.22 -20.20
C ALA A 645 16.72 -14.01 -19.65
N ALA A 646 15.41 -14.12 -19.48
CA ALA A 646 14.59 -13.09 -18.86
C ALA A 646 13.72 -13.71 -17.77
N PHE A 647 13.68 -13.05 -16.62
CA PHE A 647 12.79 -13.31 -15.51
C PHE A 647 12.03 -12.01 -15.21
N VAL A 648 10.80 -11.93 -15.70
CA VAL A 648 10.07 -10.66 -15.82
C VAL A 648 8.84 -10.62 -14.93
N GLY A 649 8.68 -9.54 -14.18
CA GLY A 649 7.54 -9.31 -13.30
C GLY A 649 7.20 -7.83 -13.15
N PHE A 650 6.46 -7.51 -12.10
CA PHE A 650 6.21 -6.14 -11.65
C PHE A 650 6.37 -6.09 -10.13
N THR A 651 6.56 -4.90 -9.57
CA THR A 651 6.65 -4.72 -8.12
C THR A 651 5.42 -4.00 -7.60
N HIS A 652 4.76 -4.56 -6.59
CA HIS A 652 3.46 -4.10 -6.13
C HIS A 652 3.52 -3.65 -4.67
N ASN A 653 3.08 -2.42 -4.41
CA ASN A 653 2.86 -1.96 -3.04
C ASN A 653 1.64 -2.67 -2.48
N MET A 654 1.82 -3.39 -1.38
CA MET A 654 0.74 -4.10 -0.71
C MET A 654 0.63 -3.61 0.74
N ILE A 655 -0.53 -3.07 1.08
CA ILE A 655 -0.83 -2.55 2.41
C ILE A 655 -2.07 -3.29 2.93
N PRO A 656 -1.91 -4.18 3.93
CA PRO A 656 -3.04 -4.87 4.53
C PRO A 656 -3.85 -3.87 5.36
N ALA A 657 -5.15 -3.81 5.10
CA ALA A 657 -6.08 -3.07 5.92
C ALA A 657 -6.77 -4.01 6.92
N ARG A 658 -6.90 -3.59 8.17
CA ARG A 658 -7.67 -4.29 9.20
C ARG A 658 -8.71 -3.34 9.81
N PRO A 659 -9.90 -3.82 10.22
CA PRO A 659 -10.87 -2.96 10.86
C PRO A 659 -10.32 -2.40 12.18
N ALA A 660 -10.43 -1.08 12.39
CA ALA A 660 -10.04 -0.45 13.65
C ALA A 660 -10.89 -0.97 14.82
N ASN A 661 -12.19 -1.15 14.58
CA ASN A 661 -13.08 -1.93 15.42
C ASN A 661 -13.62 -3.16 14.65
N PRO A 662 -13.14 -4.39 14.94
CA PRO A 662 -13.56 -5.59 14.24
C PRO A 662 -15.03 -6.00 14.38
N VAL A 663 -15.75 -5.44 15.37
CA VAL A 663 -17.19 -5.68 15.52
C VAL A 663 -18.03 -4.57 14.89
N ASN A 664 -17.41 -3.51 14.38
CA ASN A 664 -18.09 -2.50 13.58
C ASN A 664 -18.15 -2.95 12.11
N PRO A 665 -19.34 -3.27 11.55
CA PRO A 665 -19.44 -3.72 10.17
C PRO A 665 -18.97 -2.66 9.16
N LEU A 666 -18.98 -1.36 9.51
CA LEU A 666 -18.48 -0.32 8.63
C LEU A 666 -16.96 -0.38 8.47
N ASP A 667 -16.23 -0.61 9.57
CA ASP A 667 -14.76 -0.75 9.57
C ASP A 667 -14.34 -2.01 8.83
N VAL A 668 -15.06 -3.13 9.02
CA VAL A 668 -14.83 -4.40 8.32
C VAL A 668 -15.01 -4.21 6.82
N GLN A 669 -16.14 -3.63 6.39
CA GLN A 669 -16.40 -3.36 4.99
C GLN A 669 -15.34 -2.44 4.36
N ALA A 670 -14.84 -1.45 5.10
CA ALA A 670 -13.79 -0.56 4.61
C ALA A 670 -12.44 -1.27 4.43
N ALA A 671 -12.05 -2.10 5.41
CA ALA A 671 -10.83 -2.91 5.31
C ALA A 671 -10.91 -3.91 4.15
N ASP A 672 -12.04 -4.61 4.00
CA ASP A 672 -12.25 -5.58 2.92
C ASP A 672 -12.19 -4.92 1.53
N ALA A 673 -12.76 -3.72 1.40
CA ALA A 673 -12.69 -2.95 0.16
C ALA A 673 -11.26 -2.60 -0.22
N TRP A 674 -10.51 -2.03 0.73
CA TRP A 674 -9.12 -1.68 0.51
C TRP A 674 -8.32 -2.90 0.09
N ASN A 675 -8.45 -4.01 0.83
CA ASN A 675 -7.76 -5.26 0.52
C ASN A 675 -8.16 -5.87 -0.82
N HIS A 676 -9.39 -5.66 -1.28
CA HIS A 676 -9.82 -6.13 -2.58
C HIS A 676 -9.20 -5.33 -3.72
N PHE A 677 -9.26 -4.00 -3.67
CA PHE A 677 -8.82 -3.17 -4.79
C PHE A 677 -7.33 -2.84 -4.74
N TYR A 678 -6.84 -2.27 -3.62
CA TYR A 678 -5.45 -1.83 -3.51
C TYR A 678 -4.46 -2.99 -3.68
N ASN A 679 -4.75 -4.12 -3.03
CA ASN A 679 -3.84 -5.26 -3.01
C ASN A 679 -4.04 -6.25 -4.17
N LYS A 680 -5.21 -6.31 -4.81
CA LYS A 680 -5.50 -7.36 -5.82
C LYS A 680 -5.82 -6.85 -7.23
N TRP A 681 -6.22 -5.59 -7.41
CA TRP A 681 -6.66 -5.12 -8.73
C TRP A 681 -5.61 -5.35 -9.82
N PHE A 682 -4.37 -4.91 -9.60
CA PHE A 682 -3.32 -5.05 -10.61
C PHE A 682 -2.84 -6.51 -10.78
N PRO A 683 -2.55 -7.28 -9.72
CA PRO A 683 -2.28 -8.72 -9.86
C PRO A 683 -3.39 -9.49 -10.61
N ASN A 684 -4.66 -9.25 -10.29
CA ASN A 684 -5.79 -9.88 -10.99
C ASN A 684 -5.77 -9.55 -12.49
N ALA A 685 -5.47 -8.30 -12.86
CA ALA A 685 -5.46 -7.85 -14.24
C ALA A 685 -4.40 -8.57 -15.09
N VAL A 686 -3.21 -8.83 -14.56
CA VAL A 686 -2.04 -9.31 -15.34
C VAL A 686 -1.65 -10.77 -15.05
N ILE A 687 -2.14 -11.35 -13.95
CA ILE A 687 -1.95 -12.77 -13.64
C ILE A 687 -3.19 -13.56 -14.08
N ASP A 688 -4.37 -13.16 -13.64
CA ASP A 688 -5.62 -13.88 -13.92
C ASP A 688 -6.30 -13.41 -15.21
N GLY A 689 -5.92 -12.21 -15.71
CA GLY A 689 -6.57 -11.57 -16.84
C GLY A 689 -7.91 -10.92 -16.49
N TRP A 690 -8.22 -10.72 -15.21
CA TRP A 690 -9.47 -10.09 -14.77
C TRP A 690 -9.26 -8.59 -14.54
N VAL A 691 -9.85 -7.78 -15.42
CA VAL A 691 -9.77 -6.32 -15.38
C VAL A 691 -11.11 -5.75 -14.93
N ASP A 692 -11.24 -5.55 -13.61
CA ASP A 692 -12.40 -4.89 -12.99
C ASP A 692 -12.35 -3.37 -13.25
N ALA A 693 -12.79 -2.96 -14.44
CA ALA A 693 -12.64 -1.58 -14.90
C ALA A 693 -13.67 -0.62 -14.29
N ASP A 694 -14.78 -1.14 -13.72
CA ASP A 694 -15.81 -0.33 -13.07
C ASP A 694 -15.72 -0.31 -11.53
N PHE A 695 -14.80 -1.10 -10.98
CA PHE A 695 -14.53 -1.28 -9.56
C PHE A 695 -15.73 -1.80 -8.76
N ASP A 696 -16.58 -2.63 -9.35
CA ASP A 696 -17.73 -3.22 -8.66
C ASP A 696 -17.39 -4.53 -7.90
N GLY A 697 -16.23 -5.13 -8.18
CA GLY A 697 -15.74 -6.37 -7.58
C GLY A 697 -16.45 -7.63 -8.08
N VAL A 698 -17.22 -7.54 -9.16
CA VAL A 698 -18.02 -8.63 -9.74
C VAL A 698 -17.40 -9.08 -11.05
N GLN A 699 -16.73 -10.22 -11.01
CA GLN A 699 -16.16 -10.81 -12.20
C GLN A 699 -17.23 -11.18 -13.24
N THR A 700 -17.24 -10.46 -14.36
CA THR A 700 -18.09 -10.74 -15.52
C THR A 700 -17.28 -11.30 -16.69
N ALA A 701 -17.94 -11.87 -17.70
CA ALA A 701 -17.25 -12.55 -18.80
C ALA A 701 -16.52 -11.56 -19.74
N ASP A 702 -17.00 -10.33 -19.84
CA ASP A 702 -16.45 -9.24 -20.64
C ASP A 702 -15.22 -8.56 -20.01
N GLU A 703 -14.99 -8.75 -18.71
CA GLU A 703 -13.80 -8.28 -17.99
C GLU A 703 -12.64 -9.29 -17.98
N ILE A 704 -12.85 -10.48 -18.55
CA ILE A 704 -11.79 -11.48 -18.67
C ILE A 704 -11.07 -11.28 -20.00
N HIS A 705 -9.80 -10.91 -19.91
CA HIS A 705 -8.89 -10.66 -21.02
C HIS A 705 -7.78 -11.73 -21.04
N PRO A 706 -7.96 -12.84 -21.77
CA PRO A 706 -6.97 -13.94 -21.80
C PRO A 706 -5.58 -13.51 -22.29
N GLY A 707 -5.50 -12.46 -23.13
CA GLY A 707 -4.22 -11.93 -23.60
C GLY A 707 -3.41 -11.22 -22.50
N MET A 708 -4.04 -10.83 -21.40
CA MET A 708 -3.38 -10.22 -20.25
C MET A 708 -3.00 -11.25 -19.17
N ALA A 709 -3.60 -12.44 -19.20
CA ALA A 709 -3.36 -13.46 -18.19
C ALA A 709 -1.94 -14.06 -18.28
N GLY A 710 -1.35 -14.36 -17.12
CA GLY A 710 -0.08 -15.07 -16.99
C GLY A 710 1.17 -14.29 -17.40
N LYS A 711 1.09 -12.96 -17.53
CA LYS A 711 2.19 -12.09 -18.01
C LYS A 711 3.18 -11.70 -16.91
N VAL A 712 3.53 -12.69 -16.08
CA VAL A 712 4.30 -12.51 -14.84
C VAL A 712 5.06 -13.79 -14.53
N ASP A 713 6.39 -13.73 -14.46
CA ASP A 713 7.26 -14.82 -14.00
C ASP A 713 7.46 -14.80 -12.48
N PHE A 714 7.50 -13.61 -11.88
CA PHE A 714 7.52 -13.40 -10.43
C PHE A 714 6.65 -12.21 -10.01
N LEU A 715 6.10 -12.27 -8.80
CA LEU A 715 5.41 -11.15 -8.19
C LEU A 715 6.34 -10.46 -7.17
N GLY A 716 6.73 -9.22 -7.48
CA GLY A 716 7.47 -8.37 -6.55
C GLY A 716 6.53 -7.78 -5.50
N VAL A 717 6.84 -7.96 -4.22
CA VAL A 717 6.06 -7.44 -3.09
C VAL A 717 6.83 -6.31 -2.41
N GLN A 718 6.15 -5.18 -2.21
CA GLN A 718 6.67 -4.01 -1.50
C GLN A 718 5.80 -3.77 -0.27
N TYR A 719 6.43 -3.79 0.91
CA TYR A 719 5.73 -3.71 2.19
C TYR A 719 6.43 -2.77 3.15
N TYR A 720 5.64 -1.91 3.80
CA TYR A 720 6.13 -0.90 4.74
C TYR A 720 5.41 -0.95 6.10
N GLY A 721 4.11 -1.23 6.10
CA GLY A 721 3.28 -1.28 7.30
C GLY A 721 1.83 -1.63 6.99
N SER A 722 0.95 -1.49 7.98
CA SER A 722 -0.48 -1.81 7.85
C SER A 722 -1.40 -0.61 8.12
N GLN A 723 -2.68 -0.75 7.76
CA GLN A 723 -3.69 0.29 7.94
C GLN A 723 -4.86 -0.18 8.82
N PRO A 724 -4.94 0.29 10.07
CA PRO A 724 -6.18 0.22 10.84
C PRO A 724 -7.22 1.14 10.19
N MET A 725 -8.39 0.61 9.82
CA MET A 725 -9.37 1.29 8.98
C MET A 725 -10.64 1.63 9.75
N VAL A 726 -11.08 2.89 9.69
CA VAL A 726 -12.39 3.33 10.18
C VAL A 726 -13.32 3.54 9.00
N GLY A 727 -14.50 2.93 9.04
CA GLY A 727 -15.49 3.02 7.98
C GLY A 727 -16.57 4.07 8.23
N PHE A 728 -17.10 4.63 7.14
CA PHE A 728 -18.23 5.59 7.18
C PHE A 728 -19.48 5.05 6.49
N GLY A 729 -19.44 3.79 6.03
CA GLY A 729 -20.53 3.05 5.39
C GLY A 729 -20.78 3.39 3.93
N VAL A 730 -20.39 4.56 3.45
CA VAL A 730 -20.46 4.95 2.04
C VAL A 730 -19.14 5.53 1.57
N ALA A 731 -18.70 5.13 0.37
CA ALA A 731 -17.59 5.81 -0.29
C ALA A 731 -17.99 7.26 -0.62
N PRO A 732 -17.17 8.26 -0.27
CA PRO A 732 -17.44 9.66 -0.58
C PRO A 732 -17.41 9.92 -2.10
N LEU A 733 -16.69 9.08 -2.85
CA LEU A 733 -16.67 9.05 -4.31
C LEU A 733 -17.46 7.83 -4.81
N PRO A 734 -18.64 8.02 -5.43
CA PRO A 734 -19.41 6.92 -6.00
C PRO A 734 -18.59 6.15 -7.03
N GLY A 735 -18.65 4.81 -6.99
CA GLY A 735 -17.89 3.93 -7.87
C GLY A 735 -16.45 3.64 -7.41
N PHE A 736 -16.03 4.15 -6.26
CA PHE A 736 -14.72 3.86 -5.67
C PHE A 736 -14.87 3.23 -4.29
N PRO A 737 -15.34 1.97 -4.22
CA PRO A 737 -15.68 1.33 -2.94
C PRO A 737 -14.49 1.19 -1.98
N PHE A 738 -13.25 1.21 -2.46
CA PHE A 738 -12.05 1.20 -1.61
C PHE A 738 -11.83 2.50 -0.80
N LEU A 739 -12.61 3.55 -1.07
CA LEU A 739 -12.59 4.80 -0.30
C LEU A 739 -13.68 4.88 0.79
N ARG A 740 -14.32 3.76 1.12
CA ARG A 740 -15.41 3.72 2.13
C ARG A 740 -14.93 3.83 3.59
N GLY A 741 -13.63 4.04 3.81
CA GLY A 741 -13.02 4.30 5.11
C GLY A 741 -11.73 5.11 4.99
N PHE A 742 -11.16 5.49 6.15
CA PHE A 742 -9.85 6.15 6.23
C PHE A 742 -8.93 5.41 7.21
N PRO A 743 -7.62 5.36 6.89
CA PRO A 743 -6.64 4.75 7.77
C PRO A 743 -6.38 5.64 9.00
N ILE A 744 -6.20 5.00 10.15
CA ILE A 744 -5.71 5.64 11.37
C ILE A 744 -4.18 5.70 11.29
N ARG A 745 -3.62 6.90 11.46
CA ARG A 745 -2.18 7.14 11.54
C ARG A 745 -1.70 7.01 12.99
N CYS A 746 -0.52 6.45 13.18
CA CYS A 746 0.14 6.38 14.50
C CYS A 746 1.05 7.60 14.73
N SER A 747 1.49 7.80 15.97
CA SER A 747 2.44 8.85 16.33
C SER A 747 3.89 8.41 16.04
N PRO A 748 4.75 9.23 15.40
CA PRO A 748 6.15 8.88 15.13
C PRO A 748 6.98 8.65 16.40
N GLN A 749 6.50 9.11 17.55
CA GLN A 749 7.17 8.91 18.84
C GLN A 749 6.95 7.48 19.38
N GLU A 750 6.02 6.73 18.81
CA GLU A 750 5.76 5.34 19.20
C GLU A 750 6.86 4.41 18.65
N PRO A 751 7.35 3.44 19.43
CA PRO A 751 8.39 2.49 18.98
C PRO A 751 8.00 1.63 17.77
N THR A 752 6.70 1.48 17.52
CA THR A 752 6.15 0.70 16.41
C THR A 752 5.48 1.58 15.36
N CYS A 753 5.98 2.79 15.18
CA CYS A 753 5.50 3.73 14.17
C CYS A 753 6.70 4.37 13.44
N SER A 754 6.68 4.35 12.12
CA SER A 754 7.69 5.04 11.31
C SER A 754 7.59 6.56 11.45
N ASP A 755 8.62 7.26 11.00
CA ASP A 755 8.61 8.73 10.94
C ASP A 755 7.59 9.24 9.91
N PHE A 756 7.19 8.35 8.97
CA PHE A 756 6.08 8.55 8.05
C PHE A 756 4.67 8.20 8.59
N ASN A 757 4.52 8.12 9.91
CA ASN A 757 3.24 7.81 10.59
C ASN A 757 2.58 6.47 10.18
N GLN A 758 3.39 5.46 9.82
CA GLN A 758 2.92 4.13 9.45
C GLN A 758 3.23 3.10 10.55
N PRO A 759 2.24 2.30 10.99
CA PRO A 759 2.47 1.25 11.97
C PRO A 759 3.40 0.16 11.44
N THR A 760 4.39 -0.23 12.23
CA THR A 760 5.24 -1.39 11.93
C THR A 760 4.50 -2.67 12.33
N ASP A 761 4.36 -3.60 11.38
CA ASP A 761 3.45 -4.75 11.56
C ASP A 761 3.96 -6.01 10.83
N PRO A 762 4.78 -6.85 11.49
CA PRO A 762 5.22 -8.12 10.92
C PRO A 762 4.06 -9.08 10.59
N GLY A 763 2.98 -9.04 11.38
CA GLY A 763 1.74 -9.80 11.08
C GLY A 763 1.13 -9.40 9.74
N GLY A 764 1.07 -8.09 9.47
CA GLY A 764 0.60 -7.55 8.20
C GLY A 764 1.49 -7.97 7.04
N PHE A 765 2.81 -8.04 7.26
CA PHE A 765 3.74 -8.50 6.25
C PHE A 765 3.48 -9.95 5.85
N ARG A 766 3.20 -10.82 6.84
CA ARG A 766 2.78 -12.20 6.56
C ARG A 766 1.50 -12.24 5.72
N GLU A 767 0.50 -11.43 6.04
CA GLU A 767 -0.77 -11.41 5.31
C GLU A 767 -0.57 -11.10 3.83
N VAL A 768 0.24 -10.09 3.51
CA VAL A 768 0.49 -9.72 2.11
C VAL A 768 1.31 -10.76 1.37
N LEU A 769 2.28 -11.40 2.03
CA LEU A 769 3.07 -12.47 1.41
C LEU A 769 2.25 -13.74 1.17
N GLU A 770 1.36 -14.11 2.10
CA GLU A 770 0.42 -15.23 1.92
C GLU A 770 -0.59 -14.92 0.80
N LEU A 771 -1.09 -13.69 0.72
CA LEU A 771 -1.93 -13.24 -0.39
C LEU A 771 -1.18 -13.29 -1.73
N ALA A 772 0.03 -12.75 -1.79
CA ALA A 772 0.85 -12.78 -2.99
C ALA A 772 1.15 -14.23 -3.44
N ALA A 773 1.48 -15.11 -2.50
CA ALA A 773 1.74 -16.52 -2.76
C ALA A 773 0.50 -17.26 -3.31
N SER A 774 -0.72 -16.78 -3.00
CA SER A 774 -1.96 -17.40 -3.48
C SER A 774 -2.14 -17.32 -5.00
N TYR A 775 -1.45 -16.41 -5.69
CA TYR A 775 -1.40 -16.35 -7.15
C TYR A 775 -0.51 -17.43 -7.78
N GLY A 776 0.21 -18.22 -6.97
CA GLY A 776 1.02 -19.35 -7.46
C GLY A 776 2.27 -18.94 -8.25
N LYS A 777 2.72 -17.69 -8.12
CA LYS A 777 3.95 -17.17 -8.70
C LYS A 777 5.09 -17.17 -7.66
N PRO A 778 6.35 -17.39 -8.07
CA PRO A 778 7.51 -17.06 -7.25
C PRO A 778 7.42 -15.62 -6.76
N LEU A 779 7.81 -15.39 -5.51
CA LEU A 779 7.81 -14.08 -4.88
C LEU A 779 9.22 -13.51 -4.77
N TRP A 780 9.30 -12.19 -4.87
CA TRP A 780 10.49 -11.44 -4.48
C TRP A 780 10.04 -10.30 -3.57
N VAL A 781 10.62 -10.15 -2.39
CA VAL A 781 10.37 -8.94 -1.57
C VAL A 781 11.22 -7.83 -2.17
N THR A 782 10.63 -7.01 -3.04
CA THR A 782 11.34 -6.03 -3.87
C THR A 782 11.58 -4.71 -3.15
N GLU A 783 10.78 -4.42 -2.12
CA GLU A 783 11.07 -3.36 -1.14
C GLU A 783 10.53 -3.75 0.23
N ASN A 784 11.36 -3.54 1.26
CA ASN A 784 10.92 -3.52 2.65
C ASN A 784 11.84 -2.58 3.43
N GLY A 785 11.26 -1.60 4.11
CA GLY A 785 12.00 -0.46 4.66
C GLY A 785 11.21 0.33 5.68
N ILE A 786 11.86 1.29 6.32
CA ILE A 786 11.22 2.20 7.28
C ILE A 786 11.89 3.58 7.28
N ALA A 787 11.05 4.63 7.27
CA ALA A 787 11.48 5.99 7.58
C ALA A 787 11.81 6.10 9.07
N ASP A 788 13.08 6.32 9.38
CA ASP A 788 13.63 6.37 10.76
C ASP A 788 14.98 7.11 10.74
N ASP A 789 14.95 8.43 10.89
CA ASP A 789 16.14 9.29 10.82
C ASP A 789 17.20 8.87 11.85
N ASP A 790 16.78 8.67 13.10
CA ASP A 790 17.66 8.34 14.22
C ASP A 790 18.14 6.86 14.28
N ASP A 791 17.74 6.01 13.33
CA ASP A 791 18.05 4.57 13.27
C ASP A 791 17.65 3.77 14.52
N THR A 792 16.66 4.26 15.29
CA THR A 792 16.25 3.66 16.56
C THR A 792 15.26 2.51 16.40
N LYS A 793 14.57 2.44 15.26
CA LYS A 793 13.48 1.50 14.95
C LYS A 793 13.88 0.54 13.83
N ARG A 794 14.70 0.97 12.87
CA ARG A 794 15.11 0.23 11.67
C ARG A 794 15.77 -1.12 11.94
N PRO A 795 16.69 -1.28 12.92
CA PRO A 795 17.26 -2.59 13.21
C PRO A 795 16.20 -3.60 13.66
N SER A 796 15.27 -3.17 14.52
CA SER A 796 14.16 -4.02 14.99
C SER A 796 13.20 -4.34 13.85
N TYR A 797 12.86 -3.35 13.02
CA TYR A 797 12.02 -3.52 11.84
C TYR A 797 12.60 -4.59 10.91
N LEU A 798 13.87 -4.44 10.50
CA LEU A 798 14.58 -5.39 9.62
C LEU A 798 14.50 -6.83 10.15
N VAL A 799 14.87 -7.04 11.42
CA VAL A 799 14.94 -8.39 12.00
C VAL A 799 13.55 -9.03 12.09
N ASN A 800 12.53 -8.28 12.51
CA ASN A 800 11.17 -8.82 12.63
C ASN A 800 10.56 -9.14 11.26
N HIS A 801 10.79 -8.33 10.23
CA HIS A 801 10.22 -8.57 8.89
C HIS A 801 10.97 -9.69 8.15
N ILE A 802 12.29 -9.76 8.25
CA ILE A 802 13.06 -10.88 7.68
C ILE A 802 12.71 -12.20 8.40
N ALA A 803 12.38 -12.16 9.70
CA ALA A 803 11.91 -13.34 10.42
C ALA A 803 10.59 -13.91 9.85
N VAL A 804 9.70 -13.05 9.35
CA VAL A 804 8.49 -13.48 8.63
C VAL A 804 8.85 -14.20 7.32
N VAL A 805 9.78 -13.63 6.55
CA VAL A 805 10.26 -14.22 5.29
C VAL A 805 10.90 -15.58 5.54
N GLN A 806 11.81 -15.69 6.50
CA GLN A 806 12.47 -16.95 6.86
C GLN A 806 11.45 -18.00 7.27
N ASP A 807 10.46 -17.65 8.08
CA ASP A 807 9.43 -18.58 8.49
C ASP A 807 8.58 -19.06 7.31
N LEU A 808 8.15 -18.16 6.42
CA LEU A 808 7.39 -18.54 5.22
C LEU A 808 8.20 -19.46 4.28
N VAL A 809 9.47 -19.15 4.05
CA VAL A 809 10.37 -19.98 3.22
C VAL A 809 10.57 -21.36 3.86
N ALA A 810 10.81 -21.43 5.17
CA ALA A 810 10.94 -22.69 5.90
C ALA A 810 9.67 -23.56 5.83
N HIS A 811 8.51 -22.94 5.61
CA HIS A 811 7.22 -23.63 5.45
C HIS A 811 6.76 -23.75 3.98
N GLY A 812 7.68 -23.58 3.03
CA GLY A 812 7.49 -23.94 1.62
C GLY A 812 6.92 -22.85 0.72
N THR A 813 6.78 -21.61 1.19
CA THR A 813 6.44 -20.48 0.32
C THR A 813 7.64 -20.16 -0.59
N ASP A 814 7.40 -20.07 -1.89
CA ASP A 814 8.45 -19.78 -2.89
C ASP A 814 8.83 -18.29 -2.90
N ILE A 815 9.63 -17.86 -1.92
CA ILE A 815 10.23 -16.51 -1.86
C ILE A 815 11.70 -16.61 -2.23
N ARG A 816 12.09 -15.96 -3.33
CA ARG A 816 13.43 -16.09 -3.94
C ARG A 816 14.45 -15.11 -3.39
N GLY A 817 13.99 -13.96 -2.87
CA GLY A 817 14.90 -12.95 -2.36
C GLY A 817 14.22 -11.81 -1.61
N TYR A 818 15.07 -11.01 -1.00
CA TYR A 818 14.70 -9.83 -0.20
C TYR A 818 15.61 -8.65 -0.52
N THR A 819 15.03 -7.51 -0.89
CA THR A 819 15.73 -6.24 -1.10
C THR A 819 15.23 -5.17 -0.13
N HIS A 820 16.17 -4.61 0.64
CA HIS A 820 15.86 -3.53 1.57
C HIS A 820 15.66 -2.19 0.85
N TRP A 821 14.62 -1.45 1.24
CA TRP A 821 14.46 -0.05 0.89
C TRP A 821 14.97 0.83 2.05
N SER A 822 16.06 1.58 1.90
CA SER A 822 16.89 1.75 0.70
C SER A 822 18.38 1.56 1.00
N PHE A 823 19.19 1.50 -0.06
CA PHE A 823 20.64 1.55 0.11
C PHE A 823 21.05 2.89 0.75
N VAL A 824 20.63 4.00 0.12
CA VAL A 824 20.96 5.36 0.56
C VAL A 824 19.69 6.19 0.79
N ASP A 825 19.72 7.11 1.75
CA ASP A 825 18.70 8.15 1.93
C ASP A 825 18.57 8.93 0.63
N ASN A 826 17.34 9.22 0.22
CA ASN A 826 17.03 9.70 -1.12
C ASN A 826 15.85 10.68 -1.10
N LEU A 827 15.52 11.27 -2.25
CA LEU A 827 14.40 12.21 -2.38
C LEU A 827 13.07 11.43 -2.28
N GLU A 828 12.35 11.55 -1.18
CA GLU A 828 11.04 10.90 -0.98
C GLU A 828 9.93 11.68 -1.71
N TRP A 829 10.00 11.68 -3.04
CA TRP A 829 9.00 12.25 -3.95
C TRP A 829 8.58 13.68 -3.58
N SER A 830 7.31 13.87 -3.22
CA SER A 830 6.74 15.15 -2.79
C SER A 830 7.16 15.56 -1.38
N GLU A 831 7.58 14.62 -0.53
CA GLU A 831 7.94 14.84 0.87
C GLU A 831 9.37 15.36 1.05
N GLY A 832 10.24 15.15 0.06
CA GLY A 832 11.60 15.66 0.07
C GLY A 832 12.57 14.77 0.85
N TYR A 833 13.53 15.38 1.54
CA TYR A 833 14.63 14.66 2.20
C TYR A 833 14.44 14.45 3.72
N GLU A 834 13.30 14.87 4.27
CA GLU A 834 13.02 14.73 5.72
C GLU A 834 12.79 13.26 6.12
N LEU A 835 12.29 12.44 5.19
CA LEU A 835 12.04 11.02 5.43
C LEU A 835 13.25 10.19 5.00
N GLN A 836 13.95 9.63 5.98
CA GLN A 836 15.17 8.88 5.76
C GLN A 836 14.94 7.37 5.83
N PHE A 837 15.10 6.67 4.71
CA PHE A 837 14.92 5.22 4.57
C PHE A 837 16.23 4.42 4.46
N GLY A 838 17.33 5.07 4.11
CA GLY A 838 18.58 4.43 3.75
C GLY A 838 19.33 3.79 4.91
N LEU A 839 20.10 2.75 4.59
CA LEU A 839 21.17 2.21 5.47
C LEU A 839 22.38 3.15 5.53
N TYR A 840 22.51 4.01 4.53
CA TYR A 840 23.49 5.06 4.45
C TYR A 840 22.78 6.41 4.24
N GLY A 841 23.20 7.45 4.94
CA GLY A 841 22.96 8.82 4.52
C GLY A 841 24.00 9.27 3.48
N SER A 842 23.94 10.53 3.07
CA SER A 842 24.94 11.16 2.19
C SER A 842 25.31 12.52 2.75
N ASP A 843 26.61 12.83 2.84
CA ASP A 843 27.07 14.16 3.27
C ASP A 843 27.11 15.12 2.06
N PRO A 844 26.20 16.12 1.99
CA PRO A 844 26.15 17.06 0.86
C PRO A 844 27.32 18.06 0.87
N GLU A 845 28.07 18.19 1.97
CA GLU A 845 29.19 19.13 2.11
C GLU A 845 30.51 18.55 1.57
N THR A 846 30.55 17.25 1.28
CA THR A 846 31.74 16.59 0.72
C THR A 846 31.69 16.57 -0.82
N PRO A 847 32.80 16.90 -1.52
CA PRO A 847 32.85 16.82 -2.98
C PRO A 847 32.54 15.42 -3.54
N GLU A 848 32.80 14.37 -2.76
CA GLU A 848 32.60 12.97 -3.12
C GLU A 848 31.23 12.39 -2.69
N LEU A 849 30.38 13.16 -2.02
CA LEU A 849 29.10 12.71 -1.45
C LEU A 849 29.27 11.46 -0.57
N GLU A 850 30.16 11.56 0.42
CA GLU A 850 30.52 10.48 1.33
C GLU A 850 29.28 9.87 2.00
N ARG A 851 29.22 8.53 2.01
CA ARG A 851 28.12 7.77 2.62
C ARG A 851 28.24 7.76 4.14
N ILE A 852 27.19 8.20 4.84
CA ILE A 852 27.13 8.21 6.30
C ILE A 852 26.47 6.91 6.78
N PRO A 853 27.20 5.94 7.34
CA PRO A 853 26.63 4.64 7.70
C PRO A 853 25.67 4.74 8.89
N LYS A 854 24.58 3.96 8.86
CA LYS A 854 23.71 3.68 10.02
C LYS A 854 24.11 2.33 10.65
N PRO A 855 25.02 2.32 11.65
CA PRO A 855 25.81 1.12 11.94
C PRO A 855 25.00 -0.02 12.56
N ALA A 856 23.94 0.29 13.32
CA ALA A 856 23.10 -0.73 13.94
C ALA A 856 22.30 -1.50 12.89
N SER A 857 21.69 -0.79 11.94
CA SER A 857 20.98 -1.41 10.82
C SER A 857 21.91 -2.17 9.88
N ILE A 858 23.08 -1.61 9.56
CA ILE A 858 24.11 -2.30 8.77
C ILE A 858 24.55 -3.60 9.47
N ALA A 859 24.83 -3.55 10.78
CA ALA A 859 25.23 -4.73 11.54
C ALA A 859 24.13 -5.80 11.61
N ALA A 860 22.86 -5.38 11.75
CA ALA A 860 21.73 -6.29 11.75
C ALA A 860 21.58 -7.01 10.40
N LEU A 861 21.56 -6.27 9.28
CA LEU A 861 21.44 -6.84 7.95
C LEU A 861 22.65 -7.70 7.58
N SER A 862 23.87 -7.18 7.77
CA SER A 862 25.12 -7.89 7.48
C SER A 862 25.25 -9.20 8.29
N GLY A 863 24.80 -9.17 9.54
CA GLY A 863 24.76 -10.37 10.40
C GLY A 863 23.84 -11.47 9.85
N ILE A 864 22.74 -11.10 9.19
CA ILE A 864 21.79 -12.03 8.57
C ILE A 864 22.32 -12.55 7.24
N THR A 865 22.76 -11.66 6.35
CA THR A 865 23.21 -11.99 4.99
C THR A 865 24.48 -12.85 5.01
N THR A 866 25.43 -12.56 5.91
CA THR A 866 26.70 -13.30 6.00
C THR A 866 26.50 -14.77 6.40
N VAL A 867 25.48 -15.07 7.22
CA VAL A 867 25.18 -16.44 7.66
C VAL A 867 24.04 -17.09 6.87
N ASN A 868 23.43 -16.35 5.94
CA ASN A 868 22.22 -16.72 5.21
C ASN A 868 21.11 -17.28 6.12
N GLY A 869 20.76 -16.52 7.17
CA GLY A 869 19.81 -16.96 8.19
C GLY A 869 19.70 -15.96 9.33
N LEU A 870 18.96 -16.32 10.39
CA LEU A 870 18.72 -15.42 11.53
C LEU A 870 19.62 -15.78 12.73
N PRO A 871 20.64 -14.95 13.07
CA PRO A 871 21.48 -15.21 14.23
C PRO A 871 20.68 -15.08 15.54
N VAL A 872 20.74 -16.10 16.40
CA VAL A 872 20.06 -16.08 17.72
C VAL A 872 20.41 -14.84 18.57
N PRO A 873 21.65 -14.35 18.66
CA PRO A 873 21.95 -13.13 19.43
C PRO A 873 21.21 -11.88 18.91
N LEU A 874 21.00 -11.82 17.60
CA LEU A 874 20.25 -10.73 16.96
C LEU A 874 18.76 -10.84 17.32
N LEU A 875 18.21 -12.05 17.25
CA LEU A 875 16.82 -12.32 17.65
C LEU A 875 16.56 -12.00 19.12
N GLN A 876 17.47 -12.36 20.03
CA GLN A 876 17.37 -12.04 21.46
C GLN A 876 17.36 -10.52 21.73
N THR A 877 17.88 -9.72 20.81
CA THR A 877 17.92 -8.27 20.92
C THR A 877 16.64 -7.63 20.40
N TYR A 878 16.07 -8.15 19.30
CA TYR A 878 15.04 -7.46 18.52
C TYR A 878 13.69 -8.16 18.42
N ILE A 879 13.60 -9.46 18.71
CA ILE A 879 12.31 -10.14 18.86
C ILE A 879 11.85 -9.93 20.31
N PRO A 880 10.79 -9.13 20.55
CA PRO A 880 10.41 -8.75 21.91
C PRO A 880 9.95 -9.92 22.76
N SER A 881 10.22 -9.79 24.06
CA SER A 881 9.56 -10.52 25.14
C SER A 881 8.28 -9.86 25.58
#